data_AF-A0A2H5NV11-F1
#
_entry.id   AF-A0A2H5NV11-F1
#
_cell.length_a   1.000
_cell.length_b   1.000
_cell.length_c   1.000
_cell.angle_alpha   90.00
_cell.angle_beta   90.00
_cell.angle_gamma   90.00
#
_symmetry.space_group_name_H-M   'P 1'
#
loop_
_entity.id
_entity.type
_entity.pdbx_description
1 polymer ?
#
loop_
_entity_poly.entity_id
_entity_poly.type
_entity_poly.pdbx_seq_one_letter_code
_entity_poly.pdbx_strand_id
1 'polypeptide(L)'
;MFNHHAITALSPEPLSASGRSSEKLSLPLLQSKMKCDPDGYEAELTLVYKQFNAALDLFQQQAALNFSSISGIGSDPNVAKDLGDRAMFLAHVMPFYRKQLAEFPSQLAEFLKSSAPTLPSGLRCHVTQALILLVNRQIVDIQATLAVFMELQTLGDRNLRKLAFSHVIHSIKRMNQKNKNEPKNRALQNIMFSILQAEDETRARRALTTLCELHRRKVWFDERTANAICKACFHSSSRIMIAALSFLLDYEKIEDDDDSDASSDEDDLTTHNPQVILSKEAVYKAQHKGTTSSKKKKKAKLQRAMRSMKKQQRLSSEKSSLTYYSPLNHLIDPQGFAEKLFSRLQTCNERFEVKMMILKVIARIIGLHRLILLNFYSFLQKYVQPHQRDITNLLAAAVQACHDMVPPDAVEPLFKQIVNQFVHDRSRTEAIAVGLNVVREICLRMPLLMTDDLLQDLVLYKKSHEKAVSAAARSLITLFRELIAADTSLRALKRLAEAKIGFVSSDSSDGILSNEDFQRIKELKAKKEAKIALAQQGFKVPSSDQLSIKRVDPVKLEAHVRQKLSKEERLALIRAGREDRGKYMARAAIKQKKTGGLSNRQKEHKKAMPLAAKRAKVAKTRQEKKKKQQRAGKQFRGRKAWK
;
A
#
# COMPACT_ATOMS: atom_id res chain seq x y z
N MET A 1 34.90 -47.09 57.90
CA MET A 1 36.09 -46.36 57.43
C MET A 1 35.87 -45.99 55.97
N PHE A 2 35.31 -44.82 55.66
CA PHE A 2 35.52 -44.13 54.39
C PHE A 2 35.23 -42.65 54.64
N ASN A 3 36.24 -41.82 54.37
CA ASN A 3 36.35 -40.43 54.76
C ASN A 3 35.29 -39.54 54.11
N HIS A 4 34.73 -38.63 54.90
CA HIS A 4 34.13 -37.40 54.42
C HIS A 4 35.19 -36.57 53.68
N HIS A 5 35.09 -36.49 52.36
CA HIS A 5 35.63 -35.35 51.61
C HIS A 5 34.47 -34.41 51.31
N ALA A 6 34.38 -33.38 52.14
CA ALA A 6 33.60 -32.19 51.87
C ALA A 6 34.12 -31.57 50.57
N ILE A 7 33.26 -31.55 49.55
CA ILE A 7 33.50 -30.76 48.34
C ILE A 7 33.29 -29.31 48.77
N THR A 8 34.41 -28.62 49.01
CA THR A 8 34.48 -27.21 49.33
C THR A 8 33.72 -26.41 48.27
N ALA A 9 32.70 -25.68 48.70
CA ALA A 9 32.03 -24.68 47.88
C ALA A 9 33.10 -23.74 47.30
N LEU A 10 33.16 -23.65 45.96
CA LEU A 10 33.98 -22.68 45.23
C LEU A 10 33.51 -21.27 45.60
N SER A 11 34.11 -20.73 46.67
CA SER A 11 34.21 -19.29 46.90
C SER A 11 34.82 -18.64 45.66
N PRO A 12 34.40 -17.42 45.26
CA PRO A 12 35.06 -16.70 44.19
C PRO A 12 36.51 -16.45 44.61
N GLU A 13 37.46 -17.13 43.98
CA GLU A 13 38.87 -16.80 44.14
C GLU A 13 39.06 -15.33 43.76
N PRO A 14 39.65 -14.50 44.65
CA PRO A 14 39.82 -13.09 44.38
C PRO A 14 40.75 -12.91 43.19
N LEU A 15 40.32 -12.06 42.24
CA LEU A 15 41.16 -11.55 41.17
C LEU A 15 42.27 -10.67 41.78
N SER A 16 43.34 -11.30 42.25
CA SER A 16 44.53 -10.58 42.73
C SER A 16 45.38 -10.16 41.53
N ALA A 17 45.58 -8.85 41.39
CA ALA A 17 46.43 -8.27 40.35
C ALA A 17 47.88 -8.72 40.54
N SER A 18 48.53 -9.16 39.47
CA SER A 18 49.95 -9.46 39.50
C SER A 18 50.73 -8.14 39.56
N GLY A 19 51.06 -7.70 40.78
CA GLY A 19 52.10 -6.69 41.02
C GLY A 19 51.68 -5.21 41.02
N ARG A 20 50.41 -4.85 40.83
CA ARG A 20 49.94 -3.46 41.00
C ARG A 20 48.67 -3.39 41.83
N SER A 21 48.82 -2.99 43.10
CA SER A 21 47.75 -2.69 44.09
C SER A 21 46.64 -3.74 44.24
N SER A 22 46.59 -4.37 45.41
CA SER A 22 45.52 -5.27 45.88
C SER A 22 44.17 -4.55 46.10
N GLU A 23 43.66 -3.86 45.09
CA GLU A 23 42.28 -3.35 45.08
C GLU A 23 41.39 -4.39 44.41
N LYS A 24 40.28 -4.77 45.06
CA LYS A 24 39.23 -5.58 44.46
C LYS A 24 38.60 -4.78 43.31
N LEU A 25 39.16 -4.89 42.11
CA LEU A 25 38.67 -4.16 40.95
C LEU A 25 37.34 -4.77 40.51
N SER A 26 36.29 -3.96 40.49
CA SER A 26 35.03 -4.34 39.85
C SER A 26 35.27 -4.57 38.35
N LEU A 27 34.51 -5.49 37.72
CA LEU A 27 34.64 -5.79 36.29
C LEU A 27 34.62 -4.53 35.39
N PRO A 28 33.78 -3.50 35.64
CA PRO A 28 33.81 -2.27 34.86
C PRO A 28 35.11 -1.45 35.01
N LEU A 29 35.67 -1.39 36.22
CA LEU A 29 36.92 -0.67 36.49
C LEU A 29 38.12 -1.40 35.86
N LEU A 30 38.15 -2.72 36.00
CA LEU A 30 39.13 -3.57 35.32
C LEU A 30 39.03 -3.40 33.80
N GLN A 31 37.82 -3.38 33.24
CA GLN A 31 37.60 -3.15 31.81
C GLN A 31 38.19 -1.81 31.35
N SER A 32 38.05 -0.74 32.14
CA SER A 32 38.63 0.56 31.81
C SER A 32 40.16 0.51 31.81
N LYS A 33 40.77 -0.06 32.86
CA LYS A 33 42.22 -0.19 32.99
C LYS A 33 42.84 -1.05 31.86
N MET A 34 42.22 -2.17 31.52
CA MET A 34 42.67 -3.05 30.43
C MET A 34 42.56 -2.44 29.04
N LYS A 35 41.66 -1.47 28.84
CA LYS A 35 41.58 -0.71 27.59
C LYS A 35 42.68 0.34 27.47
N CYS A 36 43.14 0.87 28.59
CA CYS A 36 44.22 1.86 28.64
C CYS A 36 45.60 1.21 28.50
N ASP A 37 45.81 0.05 29.12
CA ASP A 37 47.08 -0.69 29.10
C ASP A 37 46.81 -2.19 28.83
N PRO A 38 46.77 -2.62 27.55
CA PRO A 38 46.47 -4.02 27.22
C PRO A 38 47.58 -5.00 27.64
N ASP A 39 48.84 -4.62 27.52
CA ASP A 39 49.95 -5.56 27.77
C ASP A 39 50.13 -5.83 29.28
N GLY A 40 49.81 -4.84 30.13
CA GLY A 40 49.98 -4.96 31.58
C GLY A 40 48.97 -5.85 32.31
N TYR A 41 47.85 -6.24 31.68
CA TYR A 41 46.75 -6.97 32.34
C TYR A 41 46.43 -8.33 31.69
N GLU A 42 47.39 -8.95 30.99
CA GLU A 42 47.23 -10.26 30.34
C GLU A 42 46.95 -11.40 31.34
N ALA A 43 47.57 -11.34 32.53
CA ALA A 43 47.37 -12.35 33.58
C ALA A 43 45.93 -12.33 34.11
N GLU A 44 45.39 -11.14 34.33
CA GLU A 44 44.02 -10.90 34.77
C GLU A 44 43.03 -11.33 33.70
N LEU A 45 43.31 -11.08 32.41
CA LEU A 45 42.49 -11.59 31.31
C LEU A 45 42.43 -13.12 31.34
N THR A 46 43.59 -13.77 31.46
CA THR A 46 43.70 -15.23 31.47
C THR A 46 42.92 -15.82 32.63
N LEU A 47 42.99 -15.19 33.80
CA LEU A 47 42.22 -15.61 34.98
C LEU A 47 40.71 -15.47 34.75
N VAL A 48 40.25 -14.32 34.23
CA VAL A 48 38.82 -14.10 33.94
C VAL A 48 38.32 -15.06 32.86
N TYR A 49 39.12 -15.36 31.84
CA TYR A 49 38.77 -16.29 30.77
C TYR A 49 38.70 -17.74 31.27
N LYS A 50 39.63 -18.18 32.12
CA LYS A 50 39.56 -19.49 32.79
C LYS A 50 38.31 -19.61 33.67
N GLN A 51 38.00 -18.58 34.45
CA GLN A 51 36.78 -18.54 35.28
C GLN A 51 35.51 -18.58 34.43
N PHE A 52 35.51 -17.91 33.27
CA PHE A 52 34.41 -17.98 32.30
C PHE A 52 34.25 -19.40 31.75
N ASN A 53 35.32 -20.06 31.31
CA ASN A 53 35.26 -21.42 30.76
C ASN A 53 34.79 -22.43 31.81
N ALA A 54 35.31 -22.37 33.03
CA ALA A 54 34.86 -23.23 34.12
C ALA A 54 33.36 -23.06 34.43
N ALA A 55 32.86 -21.82 34.42
CA ALA A 55 31.44 -21.55 34.60
C ALA A 55 30.60 -22.04 33.40
N LEU A 56 31.10 -21.87 32.17
CA LEU A 56 30.43 -22.31 30.95
C LEU A 56 30.28 -23.85 30.91
N ASP A 57 31.34 -24.58 31.26
CA ASP A 57 31.34 -26.04 31.34
C ASP A 57 30.32 -26.55 32.37
N LEU A 58 30.21 -25.89 33.52
CA LEU A 58 29.20 -26.23 34.53
C LEU A 58 27.77 -26.12 33.98
N PHE A 59 27.45 -25.04 33.25
CA PHE A 59 26.14 -24.87 32.64
C PHE A 59 25.88 -25.85 31.48
N GLN A 60 26.91 -26.20 30.71
CA GLN A 60 26.78 -27.21 29.65
C GLN A 60 26.55 -28.61 30.21
N GLN A 61 27.28 -29.00 31.26
CA GLN A 61 27.08 -30.28 31.95
C GLN A 61 25.69 -30.37 32.59
N GLN A 62 25.21 -29.29 33.19
CA GLN A 62 23.85 -29.22 33.73
C GLN A 62 22.78 -29.38 32.64
N ALA A 63 22.99 -28.77 31.46
CA ALA A 63 22.11 -28.93 30.32
C ALA A 63 22.13 -30.38 29.79
N ALA A 64 23.30 -31.02 29.72
CA ALA A 64 23.45 -32.40 29.25
C ALA A 64 22.78 -33.42 30.19
N LEU A 65 22.77 -33.16 31.49
CA LEU A 65 22.18 -34.03 32.50
C LEU A 65 20.67 -33.81 32.71
N ASN A 66 20.03 -32.90 31.95
CA ASN A 66 18.61 -32.54 32.08
C ASN A 66 18.15 -32.25 33.53
N PHE A 67 19.07 -31.79 34.39
CA PHE A 67 18.79 -31.56 35.80
C PHE A 67 18.03 -30.23 35.96
N SER A 68 16.73 -30.24 35.68
CA SER A 68 15.81 -29.11 35.93
C SER A 68 15.40 -29.01 37.41
N SER A 69 16.01 -29.80 38.29
CA SER A 69 15.67 -29.90 39.69
C SER A 69 15.97 -28.60 40.43
N ILE A 70 15.09 -28.25 41.36
CA ILE A 70 15.02 -27.10 42.27
C ILE A 70 16.32 -26.81 43.09
N SER A 71 17.38 -27.60 42.92
CA SER A 71 18.65 -27.51 43.66
C SER A 71 19.91 -27.46 42.77
N GLY A 72 19.77 -27.22 41.45
CA GLY A 72 20.92 -27.04 40.57
C GLY A 72 21.56 -25.65 40.73
N ILE A 73 22.90 -25.58 40.66
CA ILE A 73 23.68 -24.31 40.69
C ILE A 73 23.19 -23.33 39.59
N GLY A 74 22.63 -23.83 38.49
CA GLY A 74 22.02 -23.01 37.43
C GLY A 74 20.73 -22.25 37.84
N SER A 75 20.14 -22.55 39.00
CA SER A 75 19.01 -21.78 39.54
C SER A 75 19.42 -20.61 40.44
N ASP A 76 20.70 -20.52 40.86
CA ASP A 76 21.17 -19.36 41.61
C ASP A 76 21.29 -18.16 40.64
N PRO A 77 20.43 -17.12 40.79
CA PRO A 77 20.47 -15.96 39.92
C PRO A 77 21.82 -15.23 39.95
N ASN A 78 22.61 -15.37 41.01
CA ASN A 78 23.91 -14.72 41.12
C ASN A 78 24.96 -15.39 40.22
N VAL A 79 25.04 -16.72 40.20
CA VAL A 79 25.98 -17.46 39.34
C VAL A 79 25.66 -17.22 37.86
N ALA A 80 24.37 -17.21 37.51
CA ALA A 80 23.91 -16.89 36.17
C ALA A 80 24.22 -15.42 35.79
N LYS A 81 24.11 -14.48 36.73
CA LYS A 81 24.47 -13.08 36.50
C LYS A 81 25.98 -12.92 36.30
N ASP A 82 26.79 -13.55 37.15
CA ASP A 82 28.25 -13.48 37.09
C ASP A 82 28.80 -14.01 35.76
N LEU A 83 28.24 -15.14 35.26
CA LEU A 83 28.60 -15.64 33.93
C LEU A 83 28.22 -14.65 32.82
N GLY A 84 27.03 -14.05 32.90
CA GLY A 84 26.58 -13.02 31.96
C GLY A 84 27.47 -11.77 31.97
N ASP A 85 27.85 -11.30 33.14
CA ASP A 85 28.72 -10.13 33.33
C ASP A 85 30.14 -10.41 32.81
N ARG A 86 30.66 -11.62 33.02
CA ARG A 86 31.95 -12.07 32.45
C ARG A 86 31.90 -12.19 30.93
N ALA A 87 30.83 -12.76 30.37
CA ALA A 87 30.64 -12.83 28.91
C ALA A 87 30.62 -11.43 28.28
N MET A 88 29.90 -10.49 28.90
CA MET A 88 29.84 -9.10 28.46
C MET A 88 31.19 -8.40 28.60
N PHE A 89 31.90 -8.60 29.70
CA PHE A 89 33.25 -8.07 29.92
C PHE A 89 34.22 -8.56 28.84
N LEU A 90 34.29 -9.87 28.60
CA LEU A 90 35.17 -10.45 27.57
C LEU A 90 34.81 -9.92 26.18
N ALA A 91 33.53 -9.77 25.85
CA ALA A 91 33.10 -9.16 24.58
C ALA A 91 33.55 -7.69 24.44
N HIS A 92 33.63 -6.92 25.53
CA HIS A 92 34.14 -5.55 25.52
C HIS A 92 35.65 -5.47 25.31
N VAL A 93 36.39 -6.43 25.85
CA VAL A 93 37.86 -6.46 25.90
C VAL A 93 38.45 -7.16 24.66
N MET A 94 37.69 -8.04 24.01
CA MET A 94 38.06 -8.79 22.79
C MET A 94 38.83 -8.01 21.70
N PRO A 95 38.45 -6.77 21.31
CA PRO A 95 39.18 -6.05 20.25
C PRO A 95 40.65 -5.81 20.54
N PHE A 96 41.02 -5.72 21.83
CA PHE A 96 42.39 -5.47 22.29
C PHE A 96 43.19 -6.76 22.42
N TYR A 97 42.54 -7.90 22.65
CA TYR A 97 43.18 -9.20 22.91
C TYR A 97 42.75 -10.28 21.90
N ARG A 98 42.79 -9.96 20.60
CA ARG A 98 42.28 -10.84 19.53
C ARG A 98 42.94 -12.23 19.48
N LYS A 99 44.22 -12.33 19.85
CA LYS A 99 44.98 -13.59 19.80
C LYS A 99 44.57 -14.55 20.92
N GLN A 100 44.48 -14.05 22.14
CA GLN A 100 44.20 -14.86 23.34
C GLN A 100 42.73 -15.31 23.41
N LEU A 101 41.81 -14.51 22.86
CA LEU A 101 40.37 -14.77 22.89
C LEU A 101 39.80 -15.25 21.54
N ALA A 102 40.62 -15.87 20.69
CA ALA A 102 40.21 -16.29 19.34
C ALA A 102 39.02 -17.28 19.36
N GLU A 103 38.96 -18.18 20.33
CA GLU A 103 37.92 -19.22 20.46
C GLU A 103 36.65 -18.74 21.20
N PHE A 104 36.75 -17.64 21.94
CA PHE A 104 35.65 -17.13 22.75
C PHE A 104 34.35 -16.89 21.97
N PRO A 105 34.37 -16.28 20.76
CA PRO A 105 33.14 -16.06 20.01
C PRO A 105 32.46 -17.36 19.53
N SER A 106 33.24 -18.37 19.14
CA SER A 106 32.71 -19.68 18.75
C SER A 106 32.11 -20.41 19.94
N GLN A 107 32.79 -20.39 21.10
CA GLN A 107 32.28 -20.99 22.34
C GLN A 107 30.94 -20.34 22.76
N LEU A 108 30.83 -19.02 22.65
CA LEU A 108 29.60 -18.29 22.98
C LEU A 108 28.43 -18.66 22.06
N ALA A 109 28.70 -18.80 20.76
CA ALA A 109 27.71 -19.20 19.77
C ALA A 109 27.26 -20.66 19.97
N GLU A 110 28.21 -21.56 20.24
CA GLU A 110 27.93 -22.97 20.54
C GLU A 110 27.15 -23.13 21.84
N PHE A 111 27.52 -22.41 22.89
CA PHE A 111 26.81 -22.39 24.16
C PHE A 111 25.34 -21.96 24.02
N LEU A 112 25.08 -20.92 23.22
CA LEU A 112 23.71 -20.53 22.90
C LEU A 112 22.98 -21.60 22.07
N LYS A 113 23.66 -22.26 21.13
CA LYS A 113 23.04 -23.30 20.30
C LYS A 113 22.66 -24.54 21.11
N SER A 114 23.53 -25.01 22.00
CA SER A 114 23.32 -26.23 22.79
C SER A 114 22.38 -26.03 23.97
N SER A 115 22.48 -24.89 24.67
CA SER A 115 21.92 -24.73 26.00
C SER A 115 20.81 -23.67 26.08
N ALA A 116 20.48 -22.96 25.00
CA ALA A 116 19.44 -21.90 25.05
C ALA A 116 18.06 -22.30 25.59
N PRO A 117 17.56 -23.55 25.47
CA PRO A 117 16.28 -23.92 26.08
C PRO A 117 16.34 -24.01 27.62
N THR A 118 17.46 -24.46 28.17
CA THR A 118 17.64 -24.74 29.61
C THR A 118 18.12 -23.53 30.41
N LEU A 119 18.72 -22.54 29.75
CA LEU A 119 19.26 -21.35 30.41
C LEU A 119 18.16 -20.40 30.95
N PRO A 120 18.41 -19.75 32.11
CA PRO A 120 17.56 -18.68 32.63
C PRO A 120 17.37 -17.52 31.64
N SER A 121 16.21 -16.87 31.63
CA SER A 121 15.90 -15.74 30.73
C SER A 121 16.92 -14.60 30.80
N GLY A 122 17.33 -14.21 32.02
CA GLY A 122 18.32 -13.17 32.26
C GLY A 122 19.68 -13.49 31.61
N LEU A 123 20.21 -14.68 31.86
CA LEU A 123 21.49 -15.12 31.30
C LEU A 123 21.43 -15.22 29.77
N ARG A 124 20.35 -15.78 29.20
CA ARG A 124 20.15 -15.83 27.73
C ARG A 124 20.23 -14.46 27.10
N CYS A 125 19.57 -13.46 27.70
CA CYS A 125 19.61 -12.09 27.21
C CYS A 125 21.03 -11.51 27.26
N HIS A 126 21.76 -11.65 28.37
CA HIS A 126 23.12 -11.11 28.52
C HIS A 126 24.12 -11.76 27.55
N VAL A 127 24.10 -13.09 27.43
CA VAL A 127 24.96 -13.84 26.50
C VAL A 127 24.65 -13.46 25.05
N THR A 128 23.36 -13.30 24.72
CA THR A 128 22.94 -12.82 23.40
C THR A 128 23.42 -11.40 23.13
N GLN A 129 23.36 -10.49 24.13
CA GLN A 129 23.90 -9.13 24.01
C GLN A 129 25.41 -9.12 23.80
N ALA A 130 26.15 -10.00 24.48
CA ALA A 130 27.59 -10.16 24.30
C ALA A 130 27.92 -10.61 22.87
N LEU A 131 27.19 -11.60 22.34
CA LEU A 131 27.36 -12.05 20.96
C LEU A 131 27.00 -10.94 19.95
N ILE A 132 25.93 -10.21 20.19
CA ILE A 132 25.52 -9.05 19.37
C ILE A 132 26.63 -7.99 19.33
N LEU A 133 27.28 -7.72 20.47
CA LEU A 133 28.39 -6.76 20.54
C LEU A 133 29.57 -7.19 19.66
N LEU A 134 29.91 -8.49 19.67
CA LEU A 134 30.98 -9.05 18.83
C LEU A 134 30.66 -8.95 17.33
N VAL A 135 29.41 -9.21 16.94
CA VAL A 135 28.94 -9.06 15.56
C VAL A 135 28.95 -7.58 15.14
N ASN A 136 28.47 -6.68 16.01
CA ASN A 136 28.46 -5.24 15.74
C ASN A 136 29.87 -4.67 15.50
N ARG A 137 30.88 -5.23 16.17
CA ARG A 137 32.30 -4.88 16.03
C ARG A 137 33.00 -5.57 14.86
N GLN A 138 32.27 -6.35 14.06
CA GLN A 138 32.79 -7.12 12.91
C GLN A 138 33.88 -8.15 13.28
N ILE A 139 33.88 -8.63 14.54
CA ILE A 139 34.76 -9.73 14.97
C ILE A 139 34.20 -11.07 14.49
N VAL A 140 32.87 -11.20 14.51
CA VAL A 140 32.13 -12.38 14.04
C VAL A 140 31.24 -12.00 12.88
N ASP A 141 31.22 -12.80 11.83
CA ASP A 141 30.30 -12.58 10.70
C ASP A 141 28.88 -13.00 11.08
N ILE A 142 27.89 -12.23 10.62
CA ILE A 142 26.46 -12.52 10.84
C ILE A 142 26.08 -13.85 10.18
N GLN A 143 26.77 -14.25 9.11
CA GLN A 143 26.52 -15.51 8.42
C GLN A 143 26.67 -16.74 9.33
N ALA A 144 27.69 -16.75 10.19
CA ALA A 144 27.92 -17.87 11.12
C ALA A 144 26.91 -17.90 12.28
N THR A 145 26.36 -16.74 12.66
CA THR A 145 25.51 -16.59 13.85
C THR A 145 24.02 -16.48 13.54
N LEU A 146 23.64 -16.29 12.27
CA LEU A 146 22.25 -16.10 11.85
C LEU A 146 21.36 -17.28 12.29
N ALA A 147 21.82 -18.52 12.12
CA ALA A 147 21.07 -19.71 12.53
C ALA A 147 20.74 -19.67 14.03
N VAL A 148 21.73 -19.33 14.86
CA VAL A 148 21.56 -19.19 16.32
C VAL A 148 20.55 -18.08 16.63
N PHE A 149 20.65 -16.90 16.01
CA PHE A 149 19.67 -15.82 16.22
C PHE A 149 18.25 -16.18 15.76
N MET A 150 18.10 -17.05 14.76
CA MET A 150 16.79 -17.56 14.34
C MET A 150 16.23 -18.59 15.32
N GLU A 151 17.07 -19.44 15.92
CA GLU A 151 16.68 -20.34 17.01
C GLU A 151 16.29 -19.57 18.28
N LEU A 152 17.03 -18.53 18.66
CA LEU A 152 16.69 -17.69 19.81
C LEU A 152 15.32 -17.01 19.67
N GLN A 153 14.82 -16.82 18.44
CA GLN A 153 13.51 -16.22 18.18
C GLN A 153 12.32 -17.16 18.43
N THR A 154 12.55 -18.47 18.60
CA THR A 154 11.48 -19.42 18.90
C THR A 154 11.23 -19.60 20.39
N LEU A 155 12.22 -19.23 21.22
CA LEU A 155 12.14 -19.34 22.68
C LEU A 155 11.02 -18.46 23.25
N GLY A 156 10.47 -18.88 24.40
CA GLY A 156 9.29 -18.25 25.01
C GLY A 156 9.48 -16.80 25.50
N ASP A 157 10.72 -16.32 25.63
CA ASP A 157 11.01 -14.99 26.18
C ASP A 157 10.69 -13.87 25.16
N ARG A 158 9.83 -12.93 25.55
CA ARG A 158 9.45 -11.78 24.70
C ARG A 158 10.61 -10.82 24.46
N ASN A 159 11.47 -10.59 25.46
CA ASN A 159 12.56 -9.63 25.36
C ASN A 159 13.68 -10.17 24.48
N LEU A 160 14.06 -11.43 24.68
CA LEU A 160 15.03 -12.12 23.84
C LEU A 160 14.61 -12.17 22.37
N ARG A 161 13.33 -12.52 22.11
CA ARG A 161 12.80 -12.55 20.74
C ARG A 161 12.88 -11.18 20.05
N LYS A 162 12.51 -10.11 20.76
CA LYS A 162 12.61 -8.74 20.24
C LYS A 162 14.07 -8.35 19.98
N LEU A 163 14.97 -8.69 20.90
CA LEU A 163 16.40 -8.40 20.79
C LEU A 163 17.03 -9.11 19.58
N ALA A 164 16.82 -10.42 19.46
CA ALA A 164 17.34 -11.22 18.36
C ALA A 164 16.77 -10.78 17.01
N PHE A 165 15.44 -10.57 16.93
CA PHE A 165 14.79 -10.07 15.73
C PHE A 165 15.33 -8.69 15.32
N SER A 166 15.37 -7.74 16.26
CA SER A 166 15.89 -6.39 16.00
C SER A 166 17.34 -6.44 15.53
N HIS A 167 18.19 -7.24 16.18
CA HIS A 167 19.58 -7.40 15.78
C HIS A 167 19.72 -7.93 14.35
N VAL A 168 19.00 -9.00 13.98
CA VAL A 168 19.07 -9.56 12.62
C VAL A 168 18.71 -8.49 11.57
N ILE A 169 17.63 -7.75 11.78
CA ILE A 169 17.19 -6.70 10.86
C ILE A 169 18.22 -5.57 10.77
N HIS A 170 18.70 -5.06 11.90
CA HIS A 170 19.66 -3.94 11.94
C HIS A 170 21.03 -4.34 11.38
N SER A 171 21.49 -5.55 11.65
CA SER A 171 22.79 -6.05 11.17
C SER A 171 22.78 -6.23 9.65
N ILE A 172 21.70 -6.80 9.09
CA ILE A 172 21.53 -6.92 7.63
C ILE A 172 21.37 -5.53 6.98
N LYS A 173 20.62 -4.62 7.61
CA LYS A 173 20.51 -3.23 7.14
C LYS A 173 21.87 -2.54 7.14
N ARG A 174 22.62 -2.60 8.24
CA ARG A 174 23.96 -1.99 8.38
C ARG A 174 24.94 -2.53 7.35
N MET A 175 24.92 -3.85 7.11
CA MET A 175 25.75 -4.48 6.08
C MET A 175 25.47 -3.94 4.66
N ASN A 176 24.23 -3.52 4.39
CA ASN A 176 23.80 -3.00 3.09
C ASN A 176 23.70 -1.46 3.04
N GLN A 177 24.13 -0.73 4.09
CA GLN A 177 24.04 0.74 4.12
C GLN A 177 24.96 1.42 3.10
N LYS A 178 26.17 0.90 2.90
CA LYS A 178 27.16 1.50 1.99
C LYS A 178 26.99 0.97 0.57
N ASN A 179 27.09 -0.34 0.40
CA ASN A 179 26.91 -1.06 -0.86
C ASN A 179 26.13 -2.35 -0.61
N LYS A 180 25.34 -2.78 -1.59
CA LYS A 180 24.65 -4.07 -1.54
C LYS A 180 25.65 -5.21 -1.68
N ASN A 181 25.88 -5.95 -0.59
CA ASN A 181 26.80 -7.08 -0.57
C ASN A 181 26.08 -8.36 -1.02
N GLU A 182 25.82 -8.47 -2.32
CA GLU A 182 25.06 -9.58 -2.92
C GLU A 182 25.53 -11.00 -2.54
N PRO A 183 26.84 -11.35 -2.50
CA PRO A 183 27.26 -12.71 -2.14
C PRO A 183 26.92 -13.05 -0.68
N LYS A 184 27.07 -12.09 0.25
CA LYS A 184 26.70 -12.27 1.65
C LYS A 184 25.19 -12.34 1.82
N ASN A 185 24.44 -11.48 1.13
CA ASN A 185 22.98 -11.52 1.12
C ASN A 185 22.48 -12.89 0.62
N ARG A 186 23.07 -13.42 -0.46
CA ARG A 186 22.74 -14.75 -1.01
C ARG A 186 23.00 -15.87 0.00
N ALA A 187 24.10 -15.81 0.75
CA ALA A 187 24.38 -16.79 1.79
C ALA A 187 23.34 -16.74 2.93
N LEU A 188 22.99 -15.53 3.41
CA LEU A 188 22.00 -15.33 4.46
C LEU A 188 20.58 -15.74 4.00
N GLN A 189 20.21 -15.40 2.77
CA GLN A 189 18.95 -15.81 2.15
C GLN A 189 18.83 -17.32 2.09
N ASN A 190 19.88 -18.04 1.67
CA ASN A 190 19.86 -19.51 1.60
C ASN A 190 19.59 -20.13 2.99
N ILE A 191 20.19 -19.59 4.06
CA ILE A 191 19.91 -20.02 5.44
C ILE A 191 18.43 -19.76 5.79
N MET A 192 17.93 -18.56 5.52
CA MET A 192 16.53 -18.19 5.80
C MET A 192 15.53 -19.06 5.02
N PHE A 193 15.81 -19.35 3.75
CA PHE A 193 14.96 -20.20 2.91
C PHE A 193 14.97 -21.65 3.36
N SER A 194 16.12 -22.17 3.80
CA SER A 194 16.20 -23.50 4.42
C SER A 194 15.38 -23.59 5.70
N ILE A 195 15.40 -22.56 6.54
CA ILE A 195 14.60 -22.52 7.78
C ILE A 195 13.10 -22.39 7.46
N LEU A 196 12.75 -21.63 6.42
CA LEU A 196 11.35 -21.45 5.99
C LEU A 196 10.74 -22.73 5.42
N GLN A 197 11.54 -23.59 4.79
CA GLN A 197 11.11 -24.87 4.25
C GLN A 197 11.07 -26.00 5.29
N ALA A 198 11.63 -25.77 6.48
CA ALA A 198 11.64 -26.77 7.54
C ALA A 198 10.23 -27.02 8.09
N GLU A 199 9.98 -28.24 8.56
CA GLU A 199 8.67 -28.66 9.08
C GLU A 199 8.27 -27.96 10.40
N ASP A 200 9.25 -27.38 11.12
CA ASP A 200 9.00 -26.69 12.37
C ASP A 200 8.24 -25.38 12.15
N GLU A 201 6.96 -25.40 12.50
CA GLU A 201 6.05 -24.26 12.37
C GLU A 201 6.57 -22.98 13.04
N THR A 202 7.21 -23.09 14.22
CA THR A 202 7.62 -21.92 14.99
C THR A 202 8.83 -21.23 14.35
N ARG A 203 9.83 -22.01 13.92
CA ARG A 203 11.02 -21.52 13.21
C ARG A 203 10.65 -20.96 11.85
N ALA A 204 9.87 -21.68 11.06
CA ALA A 204 9.46 -21.24 9.73
C ALA A 204 8.60 -19.96 9.79
N ARG A 205 7.70 -19.83 10.77
CA ARG A 205 6.93 -18.59 10.98
C ARG A 205 7.82 -17.39 11.32
N ARG A 206 8.87 -17.59 12.13
CA ARG A 206 9.84 -16.53 12.45
C ARG A 206 10.66 -16.15 11.23
N ALA A 207 11.15 -17.13 10.47
CA ALA A 207 11.85 -16.89 9.22
C ALA A 207 11.02 -16.07 8.22
N LEU A 208 9.74 -16.43 8.04
CA LEU A 208 8.81 -15.67 7.21
C LEU A 208 8.64 -14.22 7.70
N THR A 209 8.46 -14.02 9.01
CA THR A 209 8.29 -12.68 9.60
C THR A 209 9.51 -11.80 9.34
N THR A 210 10.72 -12.35 9.50
CA THR A 210 11.97 -11.65 9.23
C THR A 210 12.16 -11.34 7.74
N LEU A 211 11.83 -12.28 6.84
CA LEU A 211 11.87 -12.04 5.40
C LEU A 211 10.89 -10.94 4.97
N CYS A 212 9.66 -10.96 5.49
CA CYS A 212 8.65 -9.94 5.26
C CYS A 212 9.13 -8.55 5.70
N GLU A 213 9.77 -8.44 6.88
CA GLU A 213 10.27 -7.16 7.39
C GLU A 213 11.48 -6.65 6.59
N LEU A 214 12.40 -7.53 6.17
CA LEU A 214 13.55 -7.15 5.33
C LEU A 214 13.12 -6.70 3.93
N HIS A 215 12.10 -7.34 3.36
CA HIS A 215 11.49 -6.91 2.11
C HIS A 215 10.78 -5.57 2.26
N ARG A 216 9.99 -5.38 3.33
CA ARG A 216 9.31 -4.11 3.63
C ARG A 216 10.28 -2.95 3.75
N ARG A 217 11.39 -3.13 4.47
CA ARG A 217 12.46 -2.12 4.61
C ARG A 217 13.30 -1.91 3.35
N LYS A 218 12.96 -2.57 2.23
CA LYS A 218 13.66 -2.48 0.94
C LYS A 218 15.15 -2.86 1.02
N VAL A 219 15.54 -3.64 2.03
CA VAL A 219 16.91 -4.14 2.21
C VAL A 219 17.13 -5.35 1.31
N TRP A 220 16.19 -6.31 1.35
CA TRP A 220 16.12 -7.47 0.45
C TRP A 220 14.93 -7.32 -0.49
N PHE A 221 15.10 -6.40 -1.43
CA PHE A 221 14.16 -6.18 -2.52
C PHE A 221 14.69 -6.84 -3.79
N ASP A 222 14.58 -8.15 -3.83
CA ASP A 222 15.08 -9.02 -4.88
C ASP A 222 14.05 -10.09 -5.24
N GLU A 223 14.12 -10.57 -6.48
CA GLU A 223 13.21 -11.59 -7.00
C GLU A 223 13.25 -12.86 -6.15
N ARG A 224 14.43 -13.26 -5.63
CA ARG A 224 14.55 -14.51 -4.84
C ARG A 224 13.78 -14.39 -3.52
N THR A 225 13.94 -13.28 -2.79
CA THR A 225 13.17 -13.03 -1.55
C THR A 225 11.68 -12.92 -1.82
N ALA A 226 11.26 -12.20 -2.87
CA ALA A 226 9.85 -12.06 -3.23
C ALA A 226 9.21 -13.43 -3.54
N ASN A 227 9.89 -14.26 -4.33
CA ASN A 227 9.43 -15.62 -4.65
C ASN A 227 9.46 -16.55 -3.43
N ALA A 228 10.40 -16.39 -2.49
CA ALA A 228 10.41 -17.16 -1.25
C ALA A 228 9.20 -16.83 -0.36
N ILE A 229 8.84 -15.54 -0.23
CA ILE A 229 7.63 -15.11 0.49
C ILE A 229 6.38 -15.68 -0.19
N CYS A 230 6.31 -15.62 -1.53
CA CYS A 230 5.17 -16.17 -2.26
C CYS A 230 5.10 -17.71 -2.12
N LYS A 231 6.23 -18.42 -2.17
CA LYS A 231 6.28 -19.88 -1.94
C LYS A 231 5.76 -20.27 -0.56
N ALA A 232 5.88 -19.41 0.44
CA ALA A 232 5.32 -19.66 1.78
C ALA A 232 3.78 -19.77 1.79
N CYS A 233 3.08 -19.25 0.76
CA CYS A 233 1.64 -19.47 0.59
C CYS A 233 1.28 -20.94 0.33
N PHE A 234 2.23 -21.79 -0.08
CA PHE A 234 2.01 -23.22 -0.31
C PHE A 234 2.48 -24.12 0.84
N HIS A 235 2.88 -23.54 1.98
CA HIS A 235 3.37 -24.30 3.12
C HIS A 235 2.29 -25.25 3.68
N SER A 236 2.71 -26.37 4.27
CA SER A 236 1.81 -27.37 4.87
C SER A 236 0.99 -26.77 6.02
N SER A 237 1.63 -26.08 6.96
CA SER A 237 0.97 -25.38 8.06
C SER A 237 0.14 -24.18 7.58
N SER A 238 -1.15 -24.20 7.90
CA SER A 238 -2.11 -23.13 7.58
C SER A 238 -1.75 -21.80 8.22
N ARG A 239 -1.10 -21.79 9.40
CA ARG A 239 -0.72 -20.53 10.07
C ARG A 239 0.34 -19.75 9.29
N ILE A 240 1.30 -20.45 8.69
CA ILE A 240 2.35 -19.85 7.85
C ILE A 240 1.76 -19.34 6.55
N MET A 241 0.89 -20.14 5.92
CA MET A 241 0.14 -19.74 4.73
C MET A 241 -0.67 -18.46 4.99
N ILE A 242 -1.45 -18.40 6.07
CA ILE A 242 -2.26 -17.22 6.44
C ILE A 242 -1.36 -16.00 6.66
N ALA A 243 -0.22 -16.16 7.34
CA ALA A 243 0.72 -15.06 7.56
C ALA A 243 1.30 -14.52 6.23
N ALA A 244 1.67 -15.42 5.30
CA ALA A 244 2.15 -15.03 3.98
C ALA A 244 1.05 -14.32 3.16
N LEU A 245 -0.16 -14.88 3.13
CA LEU A 245 -1.31 -14.28 2.42
C LEU A 245 -1.68 -12.91 3.00
N SER A 246 -1.68 -12.76 4.33
CA SER A 246 -1.97 -11.47 4.99
C SER A 246 -0.91 -10.45 4.61
N PHE A 247 0.38 -10.82 4.63
CA PHE A 247 1.45 -9.93 4.21
C PHE A 247 1.29 -9.47 2.75
N LEU A 248 0.97 -10.37 1.82
CA LEU A 248 0.79 -10.02 0.41
C LEU A 248 -0.41 -9.09 0.17
N LEU A 249 -1.50 -9.27 0.92
CA LEU A 249 -2.70 -8.44 0.82
C LEU A 249 -2.53 -7.07 1.48
N ASP A 250 -1.93 -7.03 2.67
CA ASP A 250 -1.79 -5.83 3.48
C ASP A 250 -0.50 -5.05 3.16
N TYR A 251 0.31 -5.51 2.20
CA TYR A 251 1.53 -4.82 1.76
C TYR A 251 1.29 -3.34 1.39
N GLU A 252 0.11 -3.00 0.86
CA GLU A 252 -0.27 -1.63 0.48
C GLU A 252 -0.80 -0.77 1.63
N LYS A 253 -1.19 -1.39 2.76
CA LYS A 253 -1.79 -0.69 3.91
C LYS A 253 -0.81 -0.42 5.03
N ILE A 254 0.34 -1.08 5.02
CA ILE A 254 1.38 -0.88 6.02
C ILE A 254 2.10 0.40 5.59
N GLU A 255 1.79 1.49 6.28
CA GLU A 255 2.54 2.74 6.14
C GLU A 255 4.04 2.40 6.31
N ASP A 256 4.86 2.83 5.35
CA ASP A 256 6.30 2.81 5.52
C ASP A 256 6.56 3.69 6.75
N ASP A 257 6.73 3.08 7.93
CA ASP A 257 7.42 3.69 9.09
C ASP A 257 8.84 4.04 8.62
N ASP A 258 8.95 5.09 7.82
CA ASP A 258 10.18 5.83 7.69
C ASP A 258 10.39 6.45 9.07
N ASP A 259 11.39 5.94 9.80
CA ASP A 259 12.00 6.57 10.99
C ASP A 259 12.65 7.90 10.55
N SER A 260 11.86 8.84 10.05
CA SER A 260 12.23 10.23 9.90
C SER A 260 11.82 10.97 11.16
N ASP A 261 12.72 10.98 12.14
CA ASP A 261 12.72 11.99 13.20
C ASP A 261 12.82 13.39 12.57
N ALA A 262 11.69 14.02 12.25
CA ALA A 262 11.58 15.47 12.08
C ALA A 262 10.12 15.97 12.04
N SER A 263 9.75 16.70 13.10
CA SER A 263 8.73 17.76 13.13
C SER A 263 7.26 17.36 13.01
N SER A 264 6.66 17.15 14.18
CA SER A 264 5.23 17.35 14.47
C SER A 264 4.69 18.65 13.85
N ASP A 265 3.68 18.52 12.99
CA ASP A 265 2.65 19.56 12.83
C ASP A 265 1.29 18.86 12.73
N GLU A 266 0.75 18.56 13.91
CA GLU A 266 -0.62 18.08 14.13
C GLU A 266 -1.59 19.25 13.99
N ASP A 267 -2.39 19.26 12.92
CA ASP A 267 -3.81 19.72 12.90
C ASP A 267 -4.31 19.83 11.44
N ASP A 268 -5.15 18.89 11.00
CA ASP A 268 -6.48 19.20 10.43
C ASP A 268 -7.22 17.90 10.04
N LEU A 269 -8.01 17.37 10.98
CA LEU A 269 -9.15 16.51 10.66
C LEU A 269 -10.32 17.42 10.26
N THR A 270 -10.70 17.47 8.98
CA THR A 270 -12.13 17.63 8.57
C THR A 270 -12.40 17.40 7.08
N THR A 271 -13.35 16.47 6.85
CA THR A 271 -14.38 16.41 5.79
C THR A 271 -13.94 16.24 4.32
N HIS A 272 -13.99 14.98 3.86
CA HIS A 272 -14.01 14.58 2.46
C HIS A 272 -15.25 15.14 1.73
N ASN A 273 -15.04 15.95 0.69
CA ASN A 273 -16.02 16.18 -0.38
C ASN A 273 -15.44 15.65 -1.70
N PRO A 274 -16.19 14.85 -2.48
CA PRO A 274 -15.73 14.36 -3.77
C PRO A 274 -15.87 15.45 -4.86
N GLN A 275 -14.87 15.52 -5.73
CA GLN A 275 -14.78 16.33 -6.96
C GLN A 275 -14.83 17.86 -6.82
N VAL A 276 -13.65 18.49 -6.72
CA VAL A 276 -13.49 19.94 -7.00
C VAL A 276 -12.95 20.12 -8.41
N ILE A 277 -13.85 20.33 -9.38
CA ILE A 277 -13.46 20.76 -10.73
C ILE A 277 -13.04 22.24 -10.64
N LEU A 278 -11.75 22.54 -10.82
CA LEU A 278 -11.28 23.91 -10.98
C LEU A 278 -11.80 24.48 -12.32
N SER A 279 -12.94 25.17 -12.28
CA SER A 279 -13.44 25.89 -13.45
C SER A 279 -12.59 27.14 -13.72
N LYS A 280 -12.26 27.41 -15.00
CA LYS A 280 -11.61 28.67 -15.44
C LYS A 280 -12.34 29.91 -14.91
N GLU A 281 -13.66 29.81 -14.76
CA GLU A 281 -14.49 30.86 -14.16
C GLU A 281 -14.20 31.13 -12.69
N ALA A 282 -13.87 30.11 -11.89
CA ALA A 282 -13.56 30.28 -10.47
C ALA A 282 -12.23 31.02 -10.27
N VAL A 283 -11.25 30.75 -11.13
CA VAL A 283 -9.95 31.44 -11.17
C VAL A 283 -10.16 32.92 -11.52
N TYR A 284 -10.91 33.21 -12.59
CA TYR A 284 -11.22 34.58 -13.00
C TYR A 284 -12.01 35.36 -11.94
N LYS A 285 -13.01 34.74 -11.32
CA LYS A 285 -13.82 35.36 -10.25
C LYS A 285 -13.00 35.63 -8.98
N ALA A 286 -11.94 34.86 -8.72
CA ALA A 286 -11.05 35.08 -7.58
C ALA A 286 -10.11 36.28 -7.78
N GLN A 287 -9.67 36.53 -9.02
CA GLN A 287 -8.74 37.62 -9.35
C GLN A 287 -9.46 38.95 -9.66
N HIS A 288 -10.57 38.89 -10.41
CA HIS A 288 -11.15 40.10 -11.03
C HIS A 288 -12.48 40.58 -10.42
N LYS A 289 -13.21 39.76 -9.64
CA LYS A 289 -14.55 40.14 -9.11
C LYS A 289 -14.65 40.22 -7.58
N GLY A 290 -14.97 41.40 -7.06
CA GLY A 290 -15.33 41.67 -5.65
C GLY A 290 -14.47 42.72 -4.97
N THR A 291 -14.75 43.03 -3.70
CA THR A 291 -13.92 43.91 -2.86
C THR A 291 -12.60 43.22 -2.48
N THR A 292 -11.59 43.98 -2.05
CA THR A 292 -10.26 43.47 -1.64
C THR A 292 -10.35 42.32 -0.63
N SER A 293 -11.20 42.45 0.40
CA SER A 293 -11.49 41.41 1.40
C SER A 293 -12.17 40.17 0.79
N SER A 294 -13.11 40.34 -0.14
CA SER A 294 -13.79 39.23 -0.83
C SER A 294 -12.84 38.47 -1.77
N LYS A 295 -11.95 39.19 -2.49
CA LYS A 295 -10.91 38.60 -3.34
C LYS A 295 -9.92 37.77 -2.51
N LYS A 296 -9.47 38.28 -1.35
CA LYS A 296 -8.59 37.54 -0.42
C LYS A 296 -9.22 36.21 0.03
N LYS A 297 -10.51 36.21 0.39
CA LYS A 297 -11.24 34.98 0.76
C LYS A 297 -11.39 34.00 -0.40
N LYS A 298 -11.69 34.47 -1.62
CA LYS A 298 -11.81 33.61 -2.81
C LYS A 298 -10.47 32.99 -3.22
N LYS A 299 -9.38 33.77 -3.14
CA LYS A 299 -8.02 33.28 -3.40
C LYS A 299 -7.60 32.23 -2.38
N ALA A 300 -7.91 32.42 -1.09
CA ALA A 300 -7.65 31.42 -0.05
C ALA A 300 -8.44 30.11 -0.28
N LYS A 301 -9.71 30.20 -0.71
CA LYS A 301 -10.52 29.01 -1.05
C LYS A 301 -9.96 28.25 -2.26
N LEU A 302 -9.50 28.98 -3.29
CA LEU A 302 -8.85 28.38 -4.46
C LEU A 302 -7.53 27.70 -4.09
N GLN A 303 -6.70 28.35 -3.26
CA GLN A 303 -5.44 27.77 -2.78
C GLN A 303 -5.67 26.51 -1.93
N ARG A 304 -6.71 26.48 -1.07
CA ARG A 304 -7.07 25.27 -0.30
C ARG A 304 -7.48 24.11 -1.24
N ALA A 305 -8.26 24.39 -2.28
CA ALA A 305 -8.65 23.40 -3.29
C ALA A 305 -7.45 22.89 -4.12
N MET A 306 -6.50 23.76 -4.48
CA MET A 306 -5.28 23.36 -5.18
C MET A 306 -4.38 22.51 -4.28
N ARG A 307 -4.27 22.84 -2.99
CA ARG A 307 -3.50 22.04 -2.02
C ARG A 307 -4.13 20.66 -1.79
N SER A 308 -5.45 20.57 -1.69
CA SER A 308 -6.13 19.26 -1.57
C SER A 308 -5.95 18.42 -2.83
N MET A 309 -6.01 19.03 -4.03
CA MET A 309 -5.73 18.33 -5.28
C MET A 309 -4.27 17.86 -5.39
N LYS A 310 -3.31 18.70 -5.03
CA LYS A 310 -1.88 18.32 -5.04
C LYS A 310 -1.60 17.22 -4.02
N LYS A 311 -2.27 17.23 -2.86
CA LYS A 311 -2.23 16.13 -1.87
C LYS A 311 -2.85 14.85 -2.45
N GLN A 312 -3.99 14.92 -3.12
CA GLN A 312 -4.61 13.76 -3.78
C GLN A 312 -3.75 13.21 -4.93
N GLN A 313 -3.11 14.07 -5.72
CA GLN A 313 -2.19 13.66 -6.79
C GLN A 313 -0.91 13.00 -6.23
N ARG A 314 -0.37 13.51 -5.11
CA ARG A 314 0.72 12.85 -4.39
C ARG A 314 0.29 11.48 -3.88
N LEU A 315 -0.86 11.39 -3.21
CA LEU A 315 -1.41 10.12 -2.73
C LEU A 315 -1.70 9.12 -3.87
N SER A 316 -2.14 9.57 -5.04
CA SER A 316 -2.33 8.67 -6.20
C SER A 316 -1.01 8.22 -6.81
N SER A 317 0.00 9.11 -6.85
CA SER A 317 1.34 8.79 -7.33
C SER A 317 2.08 7.85 -6.38
N GLU A 318 1.90 8.03 -5.06
CA GLU A 318 2.41 7.14 -4.01
C GLU A 318 1.69 5.78 -4.03
N LYS A 319 0.38 5.74 -4.28
CA LYS A 319 -0.33 4.46 -4.45
C LYS A 319 0.15 3.68 -5.67
N SER A 320 0.46 4.35 -6.79
CA SER A 320 1.08 3.69 -7.94
C SER A 320 2.50 3.20 -7.65
N SER A 321 3.29 3.91 -6.84
CA SER A 321 4.63 3.45 -6.45
C SER A 321 4.59 2.30 -5.43
N LEU A 322 3.66 2.31 -4.47
CA LEU A 322 3.44 1.20 -3.52
C LEU A 322 3.03 -0.09 -4.24
N THR A 323 2.25 0.04 -5.32
CA THR A 323 1.89 -1.11 -6.17
C THR A 323 3.14 -1.72 -6.81
N TYR A 324 4.13 -0.90 -7.22
CA TYR A 324 5.40 -1.36 -7.82
C TYR A 324 6.25 -2.19 -6.86
N TYR A 325 6.26 -1.85 -5.57
CA TYR A 325 7.08 -2.52 -4.57
C TYR A 325 6.46 -3.81 -4.01
N SER A 326 5.28 -4.23 -4.48
CA SER A 326 4.69 -5.48 -4.02
C SER A 326 5.57 -6.68 -4.41
N PRO A 327 5.76 -7.68 -3.51
CA PRO A 327 6.42 -8.93 -3.86
C PRO A 327 5.79 -9.62 -5.09
N LEU A 328 4.48 -9.39 -5.32
CA LEU A 328 3.74 -9.98 -6.43
C LEU A 328 4.24 -9.54 -7.81
N ASN A 329 4.91 -8.39 -7.94
CA ASN A 329 5.43 -7.93 -9.23
C ASN A 329 6.72 -8.64 -9.64
N HIS A 330 7.45 -9.22 -8.68
CA HIS A 330 8.77 -9.83 -8.89
C HIS A 330 8.68 -11.36 -8.95
N LEU A 331 7.50 -11.89 -9.28
CA LEU A 331 7.28 -13.32 -9.47
C LEU A 331 7.98 -13.81 -10.73
N ILE A 332 8.71 -14.92 -10.64
CA ILE A 332 9.39 -15.53 -11.79
C ILE A 332 8.37 -16.20 -12.73
N ASP A 333 7.41 -16.92 -12.15
CA ASP A 333 6.34 -17.61 -12.87
C ASP A 333 4.98 -17.23 -12.26
N PRO A 334 4.37 -16.11 -12.71
CA PRO A 334 3.09 -15.64 -12.17
C PRO A 334 1.93 -16.56 -12.56
N GLN A 335 1.96 -17.19 -13.74
CA GLN A 335 0.92 -18.10 -14.22
C GLN A 335 0.90 -19.38 -13.39
N GLY A 336 2.03 -20.08 -13.28
CA GLY A 336 2.12 -21.32 -12.51
C GLY A 336 1.84 -21.10 -11.02
N PHE A 337 2.21 -19.93 -10.47
CA PHE A 337 1.82 -19.54 -9.12
C PHE A 337 0.30 -19.44 -8.96
N ALA A 338 -0.38 -18.74 -9.86
CA ALA A 338 -1.83 -18.54 -9.80
C ALA A 338 -2.59 -19.87 -9.95
N GLU A 339 -2.18 -20.73 -10.89
CA GLU A 339 -2.79 -22.04 -11.11
C GLU A 339 -2.61 -22.99 -9.92
N LYS A 340 -1.40 -23.03 -9.34
CA LYS A 340 -1.13 -23.84 -8.15
C LYS A 340 -1.94 -23.36 -6.95
N LEU A 341 -2.06 -22.04 -6.78
CA LEU A 341 -2.84 -21.45 -5.69
C LEU A 341 -4.34 -21.68 -5.86
N PHE A 342 -4.82 -21.63 -7.11
CA PHE A 342 -6.21 -21.96 -7.45
C PHE A 342 -6.53 -23.45 -7.21
N SER A 343 -5.63 -24.35 -7.59
CA SER A 343 -5.78 -25.79 -7.31
C SER A 343 -5.87 -26.06 -5.80
N ARG A 344 -5.01 -25.39 -5.01
CA ARG A 344 -5.07 -25.47 -3.55
C ARG A 344 -6.38 -24.89 -2.99
N LEU A 345 -6.89 -23.80 -3.55
CA LEU A 345 -8.18 -23.22 -3.14
C LEU A 345 -9.34 -24.21 -3.31
N GLN A 346 -9.35 -24.98 -4.40
CA GLN A 346 -10.39 -25.97 -4.68
C GLN A 346 -10.39 -27.12 -3.66
N THR A 347 -9.22 -27.56 -3.20
CA THR A 347 -9.07 -28.64 -2.21
C THR A 347 -9.00 -28.13 -0.76
N CYS A 348 -9.06 -26.82 -0.53
CA CYS A 348 -8.85 -26.22 0.78
C CYS A 348 -10.05 -26.50 1.72
N ASN A 349 -9.78 -27.11 2.88
CA ASN A 349 -10.77 -27.34 3.94
C ASN A 349 -10.76 -26.24 5.05
N GLU A 350 -10.14 -25.09 4.78
CA GLU A 350 -10.09 -23.99 5.74
C GLU A 350 -11.37 -23.16 5.79
N ARG A 351 -11.46 -22.30 6.81
CA ARG A 351 -12.56 -21.34 6.95
C ARG A 351 -12.67 -20.40 5.74
N PHE A 352 -13.88 -19.89 5.51
CA PHE A 352 -14.17 -19.05 4.33
C PHE A 352 -13.32 -17.78 4.28
N GLU A 353 -12.91 -17.22 5.42
CA GLU A 353 -12.03 -16.04 5.49
C GLU A 353 -10.67 -16.32 4.84
N VAL A 354 -10.10 -17.52 5.07
CA VAL A 354 -8.82 -17.93 4.46
C VAL A 354 -9.00 -18.16 2.95
N LYS A 355 -10.12 -18.78 2.54
CA LYS A 355 -10.46 -18.92 1.11
C LYS A 355 -10.60 -17.57 0.43
N MET A 356 -11.20 -16.59 1.10
CA MET A 356 -11.31 -15.21 0.62
C MET A 356 -9.93 -14.54 0.49
N MET A 357 -9.00 -14.77 1.42
CA MET A 357 -7.63 -14.27 1.28
C MET A 357 -6.94 -14.84 0.04
N ILE A 358 -7.07 -16.15 -0.18
CA ILE A 358 -6.50 -16.81 -1.37
C ILE A 358 -7.12 -16.23 -2.65
N LEU A 359 -8.45 -16.11 -2.71
CA LEU A 359 -9.18 -15.52 -3.84
C LEU A 359 -8.68 -14.11 -4.17
N LYS A 360 -8.49 -13.26 -3.16
CA LYS A 360 -7.97 -11.89 -3.34
C LYS A 360 -6.56 -11.87 -3.89
N VAL A 361 -5.68 -12.76 -3.42
CA VAL A 361 -4.30 -12.86 -3.95
C VAL A 361 -4.32 -13.32 -5.40
N ILE A 362 -5.11 -14.36 -5.74
CA ILE A 362 -5.25 -14.83 -7.13
C ILE A 362 -5.77 -13.70 -8.02
N ALA A 363 -6.85 -13.03 -7.62
CA ALA A 363 -7.43 -11.91 -8.37
C ALA A 363 -6.43 -10.77 -8.61
N ARG A 364 -5.63 -10.44 -7.58
CA ARG A 364 -4.58 -9.41 -7.70
C ARG A 364 -3.51 -9.81 -8.68
N ILE A 365 -3.06 -11.07 -8.69
CA ILE A 365 -2.04 -11.55 -9.62
C ILE A 365 -2.58 -11.59 -11.06
N ILE A 366 -3.81 -12.06 -11.26
CA ILE A 366 -4.48 -12.04 -12.57
C ILE A 366 -4.53 -10.62 -13.13
N GLY A 367 -5.00 -9.65 -12.33
CA GLY A 367 -5.09 -8.26 -12.74
C GLY A 367 -3.73 -7.58 -13.01
N LEU A 368 -2.71 -7.90 -12.20
CA LEU A 368 -1.36 -7.31 -12.34
C LEU A 368 -0.62 -7.84 -13.57
N HIS A 369 -0.60 -9.16 -13.75
CA HIS A 369 0.17 -9.82 -14.81
C HIS A 369 -0.67 -10.14 -16.07
N ARG A 370 -1.95 -9.74 -16.09
CA ARG A 370 -2.91 -10.00 -17.18
C ARG A 370 -3.00 -11.49 -17.55
N LEU A 371 -3.15 -12.34 -16.54
CA LEU A 371 -3.15 -13.79 -16.69
C LEU A 371 -4.48 -14.33 -17.20
N ILE A 372 -4.44 -15.45 -17.92
CA ILE A 372 -5.65 -16.11 -18.42
C ILE A 372 -5.93 -17.33 -17.55
N LEU A 373 -6.84 -17.20 -16.58
CA LEU A 373 -7.31 -18.29 -15.71
C LEU A 373 -8.84 -18.40 -15.74
N LEU A 374 -9.37 -19.02 -16.80
CA LEU A 374 -10.82 -19.00 -17.08
C LEU A 374 -11.67 -19.72 -16.01
N ASN A 375 -11.13 -20.81 -15.44
CA ASN A 375 -11.81 -21.58 -14.38
C ASN A 375 -12.01 -20.77 -13.08
N PHE A 376 -11.30 -19.65 -12.91
CA PHE A 376 -11.48 -18.75 -11.78
C PHE A 376 -12.87 -18.11 -11.77
N TYR A 377 -13.37 -17.67 -12.94
CA TYR A 377 -14.67 -16.99 -13.04
C TYR A 377 -15.84 -17.95 -12.78
N SER A 378 -15.76 -19.19 -13.26
CA SER A 378 -16.76 -20.23 -12.96
C SER A 378 -16.74 -20.64 -11.49
N PHE A 379 -15.58 -20.59 -10.83
CA PHE A 379 -15.49 -20.81 -9.38
C PHE A 379 -16.15 -19.68 -8.60
N LEU A 380 -15.87 -18.41 -8.94
CA LEU A 380 -16.49 -17.24 -8.31
C LEU A 380 -18.01 -17.27 -8.43
N GLN A 381 -18.53 -17.70 -9.59
CA GLN A 381 -19.95 -17.78 -9.90
C GLN A 381 -20.77 -18.53 -8.82
N LYS A 382 -20.21 -19.58 -8.22
CA LYS A 382 -20.85 -20.38 -7.16
C LYS A 382 -21.13 -19.58 -5.88
N TYR A 383 -20.37 -18.52 -5.63
CA TYR A 383 -20.43 -17.71 -4.41
C TYR A 383 -21.10 -16.35 -4.60
N VAL A 384 -21.51 -16.00 -5.83
CA VAL A 384 -22.19 -14.73 -6.12
C VAL A 384 -23.65 -14.83 -5.69
N GLN A 385 -23.88 -14.52 -4.41
CA GLN A 385 -25.20 -14.37 -3.81
C GLN A 385 -25.21 -13.15 -2.86
N PRO A 386 -26.26 -12.30 -2.85
CA PRO A 386 -26.31 -11.10 -2.01
C PRO A 386 -26.24 -11.38 -0.50
N HIS A 387 -26.67 -12.56 -0.07
CA HIS A 387 -26.65 -12.98 1.34
C HIS A 387 -25.32 -13.57 1.79
N GLN A 388 -24.38 -13.80 0.86
CA GLN A 388 -23.09 -14.39 1.17
C GLN A 388 -22.25 -13.44 2.04
N ARG A 389 -21.53 -14.01 3.01
CA ARG A 389 -20.57 -13.25 3.83
C ARG A 389 -19.46 -12.69 2.96
N ASP A 390 -19.02 -11.46 3.24
CA ASP A 390 -17.94 -10.79 2.51
C ASP A 390 -18.15 -10.69 0.99
N ILE A 391 -19.41 -10.61 0.55
CA ILE A 391 -19.75 -10.54 -0.87
C ILE A 391 -19.12 -9.34 -1.59
N THR A 392 -18.99 -8.19 -0.92
CA THR A 392 -18.31 -7.01 -1.47
C THR A 392 -16.84 -7.27 -1.76
N ASN A 393 -16.17 -8.05 -0.90
CA ASN A 393 -14.80 -8.48 -1.08
C ASN A 393 -14.67 -9.46 -2.25
N LEU A 394 -15.63 -10.39 -2.39
CA LEU A 394 -15.69 -11.32 -3.51
C LEU A 394 -15.86 -10.58 -4.85
N LEU A 395 -16.80 -9.64 -4.91
CA LEU A 395 -17.05 -8.85 -6.12
C LEU A 395 -15.88 -7.94 -6.47
N ALA A 396 -15.20 -7.37 -5.46
CA ALA A 396 -13.97 -6.61 -5.68
C ALA A 396 -12.85 -7.49 -6.27
N ALA A 397 -12.70 -8.73 -5.78
CA ALA A 397 -11.76 -9.70 -6.37
C ALA A 397 -12.15 -10.07 -7.81
N ALA A 398 -13.44 -10.26 -8.10
CA ALA A 398 -13.92 -10.49 -9.46
C ALA A 398 -13.56 -9.34 -10.40
N VAL A 399 -13.83 -8.09 -9.98
CA VAL A 399 -13.46 -6.87 -10.73
C VAL A 399 -11.96 -6.80 -10.98
N GLN A 400 -11.14 -7.10 -9.96
CA GLN A 400 -9.68 -7.02 -10.07
C GLN A 400 -9.11 -8.06 -11.04
N ALA A 401 -9.72 -9.23 -11.12
CA ALA A 401 -9.35 -10.27 -12.07
C ALA A 401 -9.80 -9.99 -13.51
N CYS A 402 -10.65 -8.98 -13.76
CA CYS A 402 -11.11 -8.64 -15.10
C CYS A 402 -10.07 -7.76 -15.83
N HIS A 403 -9.70 -8.09 -17.06
CA HIS A 403 -8.83 -7.26 -17.90
C HIS A 403 -9.08 -7.51 -19.39
N ASP A 404 -8.47 -6.68 -20.23
CA ASP A 404 -8.62 -6.65 -21.69
C ASP A 404 -8.29 -7.98 -22.40
N MET A 405 -7.32 -8.74 -21.89
CA MET A 405 -6.90 -10.03 -22.47
C MET A 405 -7.83 -11.22 -22.16
N VAL A 406 -8.83 -11.09 -21.29
CA VAL A 406 -9.75 -12.20 -20.97
C VAL A 406 -10.88 -12.24 -22.00
N PRO A 407 -11.20 -13.42 -22.58
CA PRO A 407 -12.33 -13.53 -23.50
C PRO A 407 -13.65 -13.18 -22.79
N PRO A 408 -14.51 -12.33 -23.37
CA PRO A 408 -15.75 -11.90 -22.75
C PRO A 408 -16.70 -13.09 -22.50
N ASP A 409 -16.72 -14.09 -23.38
CA ASP A 409 -17.56 -15.28 -23.29
C ASP A 409 -17.36 -16.07 -21.97
N ALA A 410 -16.13 -16.06 -21.43
CA ALA A 410 -15.84 -16.75 -20.17
C ALA A 410 -16.35 -15.99 -18.93
N VAL A 411 -16.45 -14.65 -19.01
CA VAL A 411 -16.88 -13.79 -17.89
C VAL A 411 -18.36 -13.45 -17.98
N GLU A 412 -18.98 -13.57 -19.16
CA GLU A 412 -20.39 -13.29 -19.40
C GLU A 412 -21.35 -14.02 -18.44
N PRO A 413 -21.18 -15.32 -18.11
CA PRO A 413 -22.06 -16.01 -17.16
C PRO A 413 -21.99 -15.41 -15.76
N LEU A 414 -20.78 -15.09 -15.29
CA LEU A 414 -20.54 -14.43 -14.01
C LEU A 414 -21.16 -13.03 -14.00
N PHE A 415 -20.95 -12.28 -15.08
CA PHE A 415 -21.49 -10.93 -15.25
C PHE A 415 -23.02 -10.91 -15.22
N LYS A 416 -23.68 -11.78 -16.00
CA LYS A 416 -25.15 -11.93 -15.99
C LYS A 416 -25.67 -12.32 -14.62
N GLN A 417 -24.99 -13.22 -13.91
CA GLN A 417 -25.40 -13.60 -12.55
C GLN A 417 -25.30 -12.43 -11.56
N ILE A 418 -24.26 -11.60 -11.65
CA ILE A 418 -24.15 -10.39 -10.82
C ILE A 418 -25.34 -9.45 -11.10
N VAL A 419 -25.69 -9.22 -12.37
CA VAL A 419 -26.82 -8.36 -12.69
C VAL A 419 -28.13 -8.95 -12.18
N ASN A 420 -28.41 -10.21 -12.49
CA ASN A 420 -29.67 -10.87 -12.14
C ASN A 420 -29.89 -10.99 -10.61
N GLN A 421 -28.82 -11.18 -9.84
CA GLN A 421 -28.92 -11.38 -8.38
C GLN A 421 -28.86 -10.07 -7.58
N PHE A 422 -28.21 -9.01 -8.09
CA PHE A 422 -28.05 -7.76 -7.34
C PHE A 422 -28.94 -6.63 -7.86
N VAL A 423 -29.26 -6.63 -9.15
CA VAL A 423 -29.99 -5.55 -9.82
C VAL A 423 -31.35 -6.07 -10.30
N HIS A 424 -32.26 -6.20 -9.34
CA HIS A 424 -33.67 -6.53 -9.60
C HIS A 424 -34.58 -5.84 -8.58
N ASP A 425 -35.88 -5.73 -8.87
CA ASP A 425 -36.81 -4.90 -8.08
C ASP A 425 -37.02 -5.37 -6.64
N ARG A 426 -36.80 -6.66 -6.38
CA ARG A 426 -36.89 -7.25 -5.03
C ARG A 426 -35.60 -7.12 -4.21
N SER A 427 -34.52 -6.64 -4.81
CA SER A 427 -33.23 -6.53 -4.14
C SER A 427 -33.17 -5.28 -3.25
N ARG A 428 -32.37 -5.36 -2.17
CA ARG A 428 -32.17 -4.21 -1.30
C ARG A 428 -31.48 -3.07 -2.06
N THR A 429 -31.85 -1.84 -1.76
CA THR A 429 -31.31 -0.65 -2.43
C THR A 429 -29.77 -0.54 -2.33
N GLU A 430 -29.20 -1.01 -1.21
CA GLU A 430 -27.76 -1.13 -1.02
C GLU A 430 -27.12 -2.18 -1.95
N ALA A 431 -27.76 -3.34 -2.11
CA ALA A 431 -27.29 -4.41 -3.00
C ALA A 431 -27.33 -3.97 -4.47
N ILE A 432 -28.38 -3.25 -4.87
CA ILE A 432 -28.50 -2.66 -6.22
C ILE A 432 -27.37 -1.65 -6.46
N ALA A 433 -27.07 -0.78 -5.49
CA ALA A 433 -25.98 0.18 -5.62
C ALA A 433 -24.61 -0.51 -5.73
N VAL A 434 -24.35 -1.56 -4.95
CA VAL A 434 -23.12 -2.38 -5.06
C VAL A 434 -23.05 -3.07 -6.42
N GLY A 435 -24.12 -3.73 -6.86
CA GLY A 435 -24.20 -4.41 -8.15
C GLY A 435 -23.90 -3.48 -9.32
N LEU A 436 -24.55 -2.31 -9.38
CA LEU A 436 -24.31 -1.31 -10.44
C LEU A 436 -22.86 -0.78 -10.44
N ASN A 437 -22.27 -0.56 -9.28
CA ASN A 437 -20.87 -0.14 -9.20
C ASN A 437 -19.91 -1.23 -9.67
N VAL A 438 -20.15 -2.48 -9.29
CA VAL A 438 -19.37 -3.65 -9.74
C VAL A 438 -19.47 -3.83 -11.25
N VAL A 439 -20.69 -3.78 -11.80
CA VAL A 439 -20.95 -3.83 -13.25
C VAL A 439 -20.17 -2.73 -13.97
N ARG A 440 -20.24 -1.49 -13.48
CA ARG A 440 -19.47 -0.37 -14.05
C ARG A 440 -17.97 -0.65 -14.05
N GLU A 441 -17.42 -1.16 -12.96
CA GLU A 441 -15.98 -1.43 -12.85
C GLU A 441 -15.53 -2.62 -13.71
N ILE A 442 -16.37 -3.64 -13.90
CA ILE A 442 -16.12 -4.71 -14.87
C ILE A 442 -16.14 -4.14 -16.29
N CYS A 443 -17.16 -3.35 -16.65
CA CYS A 443 -17.27 -2.75 -17.98
C CYS A 443 -16.17 -1.72 -18.28
N LEU A 444 -15.58 -1.10 -17.25
CA LEU A 444 -14.39 -0.25 -17.42
C LEU A 444 -13.21 -1.04 -18.00
N ARG A 445 -13.08 -2.31 -17.62
CA ARG A 445 -12.00 -3.22 -18.03
C ARG A 445 -12.37 -4.03 -19.26
N MET A 446 -13.61 -4.48 -19.35
CA MET A 446 -14.15 -5.28 -20.45
C MET A 446 -15.50 -4.69 -20.94
N PRO A 447 -15.46 -3.65 -21.79
CA PRO A 447 -16.68 -3.01 -22.30
C PRO A 447 -17.60 -3.93 -23.10
N LEU A 448 -17.02 -4.95 -23.75
CA LEU A 448 -17.73 -5.87 -24.65
C LEU A 448 -18.74 -6.79 -23.96
N LEU A 449 -18.71 -6.88 -22.62
CA LEU A 449 -19.67 -7.67 -21.85
C LEU A 449 -21.07 -7.03 -21.80
N MET A 450 -21.18 -5.73 -22.06
CA MET A 450 -22.45 -5.01 -21.97
C MET A 450 -23.19 -5.07 -23.31
N THR A 451 -24.36 -5.70 -23.31
CA THR A 451 -25.31 -5.67 -24.44
C THR A 451 -26.18 -4.42 -24.41
N ASP A 452 -26.65 -3.97 -25.57
CA ASP A 452 -27.48 -2.77 -25.69
C ASP A 452 -28.78 -2.85 -24.86
N ASP A 453 -29.44 -4.01 -24.85
CA ASP A 453 -30.69 -4.22 -24.10
C ASP A 453 -30.44 -4.09 -22.59
N LEU A 454 -29.43 -4.80 -22.09
CA LEU A 454 -29.03 -4.73 -20.69
C LEU A 454 -28.63 -3.31 -20.27
N LEU A 455 -27.92 -2.57 -21.13
CA LEU A 455 -27.57 -1.19 -20.83
C LEU A 455 -28.82 -0.31 -20.71
N GLN A 456 -29.82 -0.49 -21.60
CA GLN A 456 -31.08 0.25 -21.52
C GLN A 456 -31.81 -0.03 -20.20
N ASP A 457 -31.86 -1.29 -19.77
CA ASP A 457 -32.48 -1.70 -18.52
C ASP A 457 -31.77 -1.08 -17.30
N LEU A 458 -30.43 -1.16 -17.24
CA LEU A 458 -29.66 -0.60 -16.13
C LEU A 458 -29.73 0.93 -16.05
N VAL A 459 -29.96 1.61 -17.17
CA VAL A 459 -30.08 3.07 -17.23
C VAL A 459 -31.39 3.57 -16.61
N LEU A 460 -32.44 2.75 -16.53
CA LEU A 460 -33.72 3.11 -15.90
C LEU A 460 -33.53 3.51 -14.44
N TYR A 461 -32.58 2.87 -13.74
CA TYR A 461 -32.21 3.17 -12.35
C TYR A 461 -31.68 4.61 -12.14
N LYS A 462 -31.37 5.37 -13.20
CA LYS A 462 -31.04 6.81 -13.08
C LYS A 462 -32.16 7.62 -12.40
N LYS A 463 -33.43 7.22 -12.56
CA LYS A 463 -34.60 7.88 -11.98
C LYS A 463 -34.97 7.35 -10.59
N SER A 464 -34.19 6.43 -10.01
CA SER A 464 -34.48 5.89 -8.67
C SER A 464 -34.54 6.99 -7.62
N HIS A 465 -35.44 6.83 -6.65
CA HIS A 465 -35.54 7.73 -5.49
C HIS A 465 -34.26 7.70 -4.63
N GLU A 466 -33.64 6.53 -4.53
CA GLU A 466 -32.39 6.35 -3.81
C GLU A 466 -31.20 7.00 -4.52
N LYS A 467 -30.51 7.88 -3.80
CA LYS A 467 -29.38 8.66 -4.34
C LYS A 467 -28.19 7.77 -4.70
N ALA A 468 -27.91 6.73 -3.92
CA ALA A 468 -26.79 5.82 -4.15
C ALA A 468 -26.96 5.05 -5.47
N VAL A 469 -28.17 4.50 -5.70
CA VAL A 469 -28.54 3.79 -6.93
C VAL A 469 -28.54 4.73 -8.13
N SER A 470 -29.16 5.91 -7.99
CA SER A 470 -29.19 6.92 -9.07
C SER A 470 -27.80 7.41 -9.45
N ALA A 471 -26.89 7.57 -8.47
CA ALA A 471 -25.50 7.95 -8.71
C ALA A 471 -24.71 6.83 -9.41
N ALA A 472 -24.88 5.56 -9.01
CA ALA A 472 -24.23 4.42 -9.65
C ALA A 472 -24.71 4.22 -11.11
N ALA A 473 -26.00 4.35 -11.38
CA ALA A 473 -26.53 4.30 -12.74
C ALA A 473 -25.99 5.44 -13.62
N ARG A 474 -25.88 6.67 -13.07
CA ARG A 474 -25.28 7.81 -13.79
C ARG A 474 -23.80 7.64 -14.08
N SER A 475 -23.05 7.01 -13.17
CA SER A 475 -21.62 6.77 -13.37
C SER A 475 -21.39 5.73 -14.47
N LEU A 476 -22.26 4.72 -14.59
CA LEU A 476 -22.28 3.75 -15.70
C LEU A 476 -22.56 4.43 -17.04
N ILE A 477 -23.60 5.29 -17.10
CA ILE A 477 -23.91 6.09 -18.30
C ILE A 477 -22.72 6.94 -18.73
N THR A 478 -22.05 7.56 -17.77
CA THR A 478 -20.90 8.44 -18.06
C THR A 478 -19.75 7.64 -18.67
N LEU A 479 -19.48 6.45 -18.14
CA LEU A 479 -18.46 5.54 -18.67
C LEU A 479 -18.74 5.16 -20.12
N PHE A 480 -19.95 4.71 -20.45
CA PHE A 480 -20.27 4.33 -21.84
C PHE A 480 -20.30 5.52 -22.79
N ARG A 481 -20.65 6.73 -22.32
CA ARG A 481 -20.52 7.96 -23.11
C ARG A 481 -19.07 8.27 -23.45
N GLU A 482 -18.16 8.11 -22.49
CA GLU A 482 -16.71 8.30 -22.70
C GLU A 482 -16.15 7.26 -23.67
N LEU A 483 -16.53 5.99 -23.54
CA LEU A 483 -16.12 4.92 -24.45
C LEU A 483 -16.64 5.15 -25.89
N ILE A 484 -17.91 5.51 -26.06
CA ILE A 484 -18.49 5.81 -27.38
C ILE A 484 -17.82 7.06 -28.00
N ALA A 485 -17.53 8.08 -27.19
CA ALA A 485 -16.81 9.28 -27.64
C ALA A 485 -15.37 8.97 -28.06
N ALA A 486 -14.68 8.06 -27.35
CA ALA A 486 -13.35 7.58 -27.71
C ALA A 486 -13.38 6.80 -29.02
N ASP A 487 -14.34 5.87 -29.19
CA ASP A 487 -14.49 5.08 -30.42
C ASP A 487 -14.84 5.90 -31.65
N THR A 488 -15.68 6.94 -31.49
CA THR A 488 -16.02 7.87 -32.56
C THR A 488 -14.82 8.76 -32.91
N SER A 489 -14.03 9.19 -31.93
CA SER A 489 -12.80 9.94 -32.14
C SER A 489 -11.70 9.08 -32.81
N LEU A 490 -11.56 7.81 -32.43
CA LEU A 490 -10.64 6.86 -33.07
C LEU A 490 -11.06 6.58 -34.52
N ARG A 491 -12.36 6.45 -34.80
CA ARG A 491 -12.88 6.34 -36.17
C ARG A 491 -12.66 7.62 -36.98
N ALA A 492 -12.83 8.79 -36.38
CA ALA A 492 -12.55 10.07 -37.02
C ALA A 492 -11.05 10.25 -37.31
N LEU A 493 -10.18 9.85 -36.40
CA LEU A 493 -8.73 9.84 -36.59
C LEU A 493 -8.29 8.84 -37.67
N LYS A 494 -8.88 7.65 -37.73
CA LYS A 494 -8.64 6.68 -38.82
C LYS A 494 -9.05 7.26 -40.17
N ARG A 495 -10.23 7.89 -40.26
CA ARG A 495 -10.68 8.61 -41.47
C ARG A 495 -9.75 9.75 -41.87
N LEU A 496 -9.23 10.52 -40.91
CA LEU A 496 -8.25 11.58 -41.18
C LEU A 496 -6.89 11.04 -41.61
N ALA A 497 -6.45 9.89 -41.08
CA ALA A 497 -5.24 9.22 -41.51
C ALA A 497 -5.38 8.63 -42.91
N GLU A 498 -6.52 8.00 -43.22
CA GLU A 498 -6.87 7.51 -44.56
C GLU A 498 -6.96 8.66 -45.59
N ALA A 499 -7.54 9.80 -45.20
CA ALA A 499 -7.57 11.00 -46.04
C ALA A 499 -6.17 11.60 -46.26
N LYS A 500 -5.25 11.46 -45.31
CA LYS A 500 -3.85 11.90 -45.45
C LYS A 500 -3.05 10.99 -46.39
N ILE A 501 -3.34 9.70 -46.41
CA ILE A 501 -2.77 8.73 -47.35
C ILE A 501 -3.31 8.99 -48.78
N GLY A 502 -4.57 9.43 -48.89
CA GLY A 502 -5.18 9.82 -50.18
C GLY A 502 -4.70 11.16 -50.75
N PHE A 503 -3.96 11.98 -49.99
CA PHE A 503 -3.50 13.31 -50.43
C PHE A 503 -2.04 13.33 -50.94
N VAL A 504 -1.40 12.16 -51.08
CA VAL A 504 -0.11 12.05 -51.78
C VAL A 504 -0.35 11.38 -53.13
N SER A 505 -0.94 12.11 -54.07
CA SER A 505 -0.93 11.81 -55.52
C SER A 505 -1.74 12.84 -56.31
N SER A 506 -1.17 14.02 -56.53
CA SER A 506 -1.35 14.80 -57.75
C SER A 506 -0.39 15.98 -57.70
N ASP A 507 0.85 15.76 -58.14
CA ASP A 507 1.68 16.75 -58.83
C ASP A 507 3.09 16.17 -59.05
N SER A 508 3.26 15.47 -60.17
CA SER A 508 4.41 15.56 -61.07
C SER A 508 4.31 14.43 -62.09
N SER A 509 4.07 14.84 -63.34
CA SER A 509 4.29 14.03 -64.52
C SER A 509 5.79 13.70 -64.67
N ASP A 510 6.04 12.50 -65.17
CA ASP A 510 7.30 11.95 -65.68
C ASP A 510 8.38 11.54 -64.67
N GLY A 511 8.48 10.23 -64.45
CA GLY A 511 9.60 9.59 -63.73
C GLY A 511 9.40 8.08 -63.57
N ILE A 512 10.19 7.32 -64.32
CA ILE A 512 10.30 5.84 -64.38
C ILE A 512 9.98 5.14 -63.04
N LEU A 513 9.06 4.15 -63.07
CA LEU A 513 8.68 3.32 -61.92
C LEU A 513 9.92 2.69 -61.24
N SER A 514 10.00 2.82 -59.92
CA SER A 514 11.06 2.19 -59.13
C SER A 514 10.82 0.69 -58.97
N ASN A 515 11.86 -0.06 -58.62
CA ASN A 515 11.77 -1.51 -58.38
C ASN A 515 10.81 -1.86 -57.22
N GLU A 516 10.59 -0.92 -56.29
CA GLU A 516 9.65 -1.07 -55.17
C GLU A 516 8.20 -0.97 -55.64
N ASP A 517 7.91 -0.12 -56.64
CA ASP A 517 6.58 -0.01 -57.23
C ASP A 517 6.20 -1.29 -57.99
N PHE A 518 7.16 -1.92 -58.66
CA PHE A 518 6.96 -3.23 -59.29
C PHE A 518 6.65 -4.34 -58.28
N GLN A 519 7.32 -4.34 -57.12
CA GLN A 519 7.00 -5.28 -56.04
C GLN A 519 5.60 -5.04 -55.48
N ARG A 520 5.20 -3.77 -55.30
CA ARG A 520 3.87 -3.40 -54.82
C ARG A 520 2.76 -3.80 -55.80
N ILE A 521 3.00 -3.60 -57.11
CA ILE A 521 2.08 -4.03 -58.16
C ILE A 521 1.97 -5.56 -58.18
N LYS A 522 3.08 -6.28 -57.97
CA LYS A 522 3.08 -7.74 -57.90
C LYS A 522 2.31 -8.25 -56.67
N GLU A 523 2.48 -7.64 -55.51
CA GLU A 523 1.71 -7.95 -54.31
C GLU A 523 0.21 -7.66 -54.47
N LEU A 524 -0.14 -6.52 -55.08
CA LEU A 524 -1.55 -6.16 -55.31
C LEU A 524 -2.22 -7.10 -56.32
N LYS A 525 -1.49 -7.53 -57.36
CA LYS A 525 -1.96 -8.58 -58.28
C LYS A 525 -2.15 -9.91 -57.56
N ALA A 526 -1.17 -10.35 -56.75
CA ALA A 526 -1.27 -11.60 -55.99
C ALA A 526 -2.43 -11.58 -54.99
N LYS A 527 -2.65 -10.45 -54.28
CA LYS A 527 -3.81 -10.29 -53.38
C LYS A 527 -5.14 -10.31 -54.14
N LYS A 528 -5.19 -9.73 -55.34
CA LYS A 528 -6.40 -9.74 -56.17
C LYS A 528 -6.70 -11.14 -56.71
N GLU A 529 -5.69 -11.88 -57.16
CA GLU A 529 -5.81 -13.28 -57.59
C GLU A 529 -6.21 -14.20 -56.43
N ALA A 530 -5.58 -14.07 -55.25
CA ALA A 530 -5.98 -14.82 -54.07
C ALA A 530 -7.43 -14.54 -53.66
N LYS A 531 -7.89 -13.29 -53.80
CA LYS A 531 -9.28 -12.90 -53.52
C LYS A 531 -10.27 -13.46 -54.56
N ILE A 532 -9.87 -13.57 -55.82
CA ILE A 532 -10.66 -14.21 -56.89
C ILE A 532 -10.72 -15.72 -56.67
N ALA A 533 -9.60 -16.36 -56.30
CA ALA A 533 -9.55 -17.79 -55.99
C ALA A 533 -10.41 -18.16 -54.76
N LEU A 534 -10.37 -17.34 -53.71
CA LEU A 534 -11.24 -17.48 -52.53
C LEU A 534 -12.74 -17.31 -52.87
N ALA A 535 -13.06 -16.39 -53.78
CA ALA A 535 -14.43 -16.20 -54.26
C ALA A 535 -14.94 -17.39 -55.11
N GLN A 536 -14.06 -18.03 -55.88
CA GLN A 536 -14.38 -19.24 -56.65
C GLN A 536 -14.60 -20.47 -55.76
N GLN A 537 -13.98 -20.53 -54.59
CA GLN A 537 -14.22 -21.57 -53.56
C GLN A 537 -15.40 -21.26 -52.61
N GLY A 538 -16.25 -20.27 -52.94
CA GLY A 538 -17.49 -20.00 -52.20
C GLY A 538 -17.32 -19.22 -50.89
N PHE A 539 -16.11 -18.78 -50.54
CA PHE A 539 -15.87 -17.94 -49.36
C PHE A 539 -15.94 -16.45 -49.72
N LYS A 540 -17.06 -15.82 -49.40
CA LYS A 540 -17.29 -14.38 -49.59
C LYS A 540 -16.78 -13.62 -48.36
N VAL A 541 -15.58 -13.05 -48.42
CA VAL A 541 -15.04 -12.19 -47.34
C VAL A 541 -15.89 -10.91 -47.26
N PRO A 542 -16.61 -10.63 -46.15
CA PRO A 542 -17.45 -9.45 -46.03
C PRO A 542 -16.62 -8.16 -46.07
N SER A 543 -17.12 -7.15 -46.78
CA SER A 543 -16.54 -5.80 -46.78
C SER A 543 -16.64 -5.18 -45.37
N SER A 544 -15.64 -4.39 -44.97
CA SER A 544 -15.61 -3.65 -43.69
C SER A 544 -16.87 -2.82 -43.45
N ASP A 545 -17.56 -2.40 -44.51
CA ASP A 545 -18.81 -1.64 -44.42
C ASP A 545 -20.03 -2.52 -44.08
N GLN A 546 -20.02 -3.80 -44.47
CA GLN A 546 -21.12 -4.74 -44.19
C GLN A 546 -21.13 -5.25 -42.74
N LEU A 547 -19.98 -5.24 -42.06
CA LEU A 547 -19.88 -5.53 -40.63
C LEU A 547 -20.41 -4.41 -39.73
N SER A 548 -20.69 -3.23 -40.30
CA SER A 548 -21.12 -2.03 -39.56
C SER A 548 -22.64 -1.89 -39.37
N ILE A 549 -23.44 -2.78 -39.98
CA ILE A 549 -24.92 -2.67 -40.03
C ILE A 549 -25.61 -3.12 -38.73
N LYS A 550 -24.89 -3.65 -37.73
CA LYS A 550 -25.42 -3.86 -36.36
C LYS A 550 -24.92 -2.79 -35.39
N ARG A 551 -25.15 -1.51 -35.69
CA ARG A 551 -24.95 -0.41 -34.73
C ARG A 551 -26.19 0.46 -34.66
N VAL A 552 -26.59 0.75 -33.42
CA VAL A 552 -27.68 1.64 -33.04
C VAL A 552 -27.65 2.94 -33.85
N ASP A 553 -28.76 3.21 -34.55
CA ASP A 553 -28.95 4.45 -35.31
C ASP A 553 -28.83 5.67 -34.40
N PRO A 554 -27.94 6.64 -34.69
CA PRO A 554 -27.73 7.83 -33.86
C PRO A 554 -28.98 8.72 -33.80
N VAL A 555 -29.89 8.62 -34.78
CA VAL A 555 -31.11 9.43 -34.87
C VAL A 555 -32.14 9.03 -33.81
N LYS A 556 -32.10 7.79 -33.28
CA LYS A 556 -33.09 7.31 -32.29
C LYS A 556 -32.78 7.72 -30.84
N LEU A 557 -31.64 8.38 -30.59
CA LEU A 557 -31.20 8.77 -29.23
C LEU A 557 -31.06 10.29 -29.02
N GLU A 558 -31.52 11.12 -29.97
CA GLU A 558 -31.43 12.57 -29.82
C GLU A 558 -32.48 13.14 -28.85
N ALA A 559 -32.09 13.26 -27.58
CA ALA A 559 -32.68 14.24 -26.69
C ALA A 559 -32.18 15.63 -27.08
N HIS A 560 -33.07 16.52 -27.56
CA HIS A 560 -32.87 17.94 -27.89
C HIS A 560 -31.62 18.59 -27.24
N VAL A 561 -30.48 18.50 -27.92
CA VAL A 561 -29.26 19.19 -27.53
C VAL A 561 -29.32 20.60 -28.10
N ARG A 562 -29.54 21.61 -27.24
CA ARG A 562 -29.32 23.00 -27.64
C ARG A 562 -27.85 23.20 -28.00
N GLN A 563 -27.57 23.30 -29.29
CA GLN A 563 -26.25 23.62 -29.81
C GLN A 563 -25.80 24.99 -29.26
N LYS A 564 -24.55 25.09 -28.81
CA LYS A 564 -24.00 26.35 -28.31
C LYS A 564 -23.77 27.29 -29.50
N LEU A 565 -24.61 28.32 -29.60
CA LEU A 565 -24.44 29.42 -30.56
C LEU A 565 -23.03 30.01 -30.50
N SER A 566 -22.46 30.28 -31.67
CA SER A 566 -21.17 30.92 -31.86
C SER A 566 -21.15 32.32 -31.24
N LYS A 567 -19.96 32.87 -31.01
CA LYS A 567 -19.82 34.22 -30.43
C LYS A 567 -20.48 35.29 -31.30
N GLU A 568 -20.46 35.09 -32.62
CA GLU A 568 -21.03 35.98 -33.62
C GLU A 568 -22.55 35.91 -33.64
N GLU A 569 -23.10 34.69 -33.61
CA GLU A 569 -24.56 34.46 -33.49
C GLU A 569 -25.13 35.05 -32.20
N ARG A 570 -24.40 34.95 -31.07
CA ARG A 570 -24.81 35.60 -29.82
C ARG A 570 -24.80 37.13 -29.91
N LEU A 571 -23.84 37.72 -30.61
CA LEU A 571 -23.76 39.17 -30.79
C LEU A 571 -24.86 39.67 -31.72
N ALA A 572 -25.21 38.90 -32.75
CA ALA A 572 -26.33 39.17 -33.66
C ALA A 572 -27.68 39.11 -32.91
N LEU A 573 -27.90 38.08 -32.10
CA LEU A 573 -29.12 37.95 -31.28
C LEU A 573 -29.25 39.10 -30.25
N ILE A 574 -28.13 39.57 -29.70
CA ILE A 574 -28.09 40.71 -28.78
C ILE A 574 -28.36 42.04 -29.49
N ARG A 575 -27.94 42.20 -30.76
CA ARG A 575 -28.26 43.40 -31.57
C ARG A 575 -29.73 43.40 -31.98
N ALA A 576 -30.24 42.28 -32.48
CA ALA A 576 -31.66 42.12 -32.84
C ALA A 576 -32.58 42.37 -31.62
N GLY A 577 -32.19 41.90 -30.43
CA GLY A 577 -32.94 42.18 -29.19
C GLY A 577 -32.81 43.60 -28.62
N ARG A 578 -32.15 44.54 -29.33
CA ARG A 578 -31.90 45.92 -28.90
C ARG A 578 -32.46 46.98 -29.84
N GLU A 579 -33.01 46.61 -30.98
CA GLU A 579 -33.54 47.57 -31.98
C GLU A 579 -34.68 48.44 -31.42
N ASP A 580 -35.51 47.90 -30.50
CA ASP A 580 -36.61 48.63 -29.87
C ASP A 580 -36.29 49.36 -28.55
N ARG A 581 -35.02 49.48 -28.15
CA ARG A 581 -34.64 50.19 -26.91
C ARG A 581 -34.07 51.57 -27.19
N GLY A 582 -34.83 52.59 -26.80
CA GLY A 582 -34.39 53.99 -26.81
C GLY A 582 -33.05 54.24 -26.07
N LYS A 583 -32.39 55.37 -26.40
CA LYS A 583 -31.04 55.74 -25.95
C LYS A 583 -30.85 55.57 -24.43
N TYR A 584 -29.71 54.98 -24.06
CA TYR A 584 -29.35 54.66 -22.67
C TYR A 584 -29.19 55.93 -21.83
N MET A 585 -30.06 56.11 -20.82
CA MET A 585 -29.98 57.18 -19.82
C MET A 585 -29.34 56.66 -18.53
N ALA A 586 -28.48 57.46 -17.90
CA ALA A 586 -27.83 57.10 -16.65
C ALA A 586 -28.85 56.85 -15.52
N ARG A 587 -28.65 55.81 -14.72
CA ARG A 587 -29.55 55.39 -13.61
C ARG A 587 -29.84 56.49 -12.58
N ALA A 588 -29.00 57.52 -12.49
CA ALA A 588 -29.22 58.69 -11.64
C ALA A 588 -30.38 59.58 -12.17
N ALA A 589 -30.45 59.81 -13.48
CA ALA A 589 -31.52 60.59 -14.12
C ALA A 589 -32.89 59.89 -14.02
N ILE A 590 -32.91 58.56 -14.10
CA ILE A 590 -34.13 57.73 -13.95
C ILE A 590 -34.65 57.74 -12.49
N LYS A 591 -33.77 57.95 -11.49
CA LYS A 591 -34.17 57.98 -10.07
C LYS A 591 -34.71 59.34 -9.61
N GLN A 592 -34.28 60.45 -10.23
CA GLN A 592 -34.73 61.80 -9.86
C GLN A 592 -36.16 62.12 -10.37
N LYS A 593 -36.65 61.39 -11.39
CA LYS A 593 -38.01 61.59 -11.95
C LYS A 593 -39.08 60.62 -11.40
N LYS A 594 -38.85 59.98 -10.25
CA LYS A 594 -39.88 59.13 -9.62
C LYS A 594 -40.77 59.96 -8.69
N THR A 595 -41.90 60.43 -9.20
CA THR A 595 -43.05 60.99 -8.49
C THR A 595 -43.90 59.89 -7.83
N GLY A 596 -43.28 59.06 -6.99
CA GLY A 596 -43.95 57.97 -6.28
C GLY A 596 -43.44 57.83 -4.84
N GLY A 597 -44.36 57.58 -3.90
CA GLY A 597 -44.11 57.64 -2.46
C GLY A 597 -42.96 56.78 -1.93
N LEU A 598 -42.35 57.22 -0.83
CA LEU A 598 -41.18 56.59 -0.21
C LEU A 598 -41.47 55.18 0.32
N SER A 599 -40.53 54.25 0.12
CA SER A 599 -40.56 52.89 0.68
C SER A 599 -40.55 52.90 2.22
N ASN A 600 -41.18 51.91 2.88
CA ASN A 600 -41.19 51.78 4.35
C ASN A 600 -39.79 51.84 4.98
N ARG A 601 -38.78 51.27 4.31
CA ARG A 601 -37.38 51.31 4.76
C ARG A 601 -36.76 52.72 4.66
N GLN A 602 -37.22 53.53 3.71
CA GLN A 602 -36.82 54.94 3.57
C GLN A 602 -37.59 55.84 4.54
N LYS A 603 -38.86 55.52 4.83
CA LYS A 603 -39.67 56.17 5.87
C LYS A 603 -39.05 55.96 7.26
N GLU A 604 -38.58 54.75 7.58
CA GLU A 604 -37.84 54.48 8.83
C GLU A 604 -36.53 55.26 8.94
N HIS A 605 -35.81 55.45 7.82
CA HIS A 605 -34.56 56.20 7.81
C HIS A 605 -34.76 57.72 7.94
N LYS A 606 -35.94 58.24 7.55
CA LYS A 606 -36.35 59.63 7.72
C LYS A 606 -37.02 59.94 9.06
N LYS A 607 -37.37 58.92 9.87
CA LYS A 607 -37.91 59.15 11.23
C LYS A 607 -36.83 59.75 12.12
N ALA A 608 -37.04 60.98 12.60
CA ALA A 608 -36.20 61.64 13.58
C ALA A 608 -36.34 60.95 14.95
N MET A 609 -35.51 59.92 15.20
CA MET A 609 -35.47 59.25 16.50
C MET A 609 -34.72 60.15 17.51
N PRO A 610 -35.28 60.40 18.71
CA PRO A 610 -34.58 61.09 19.79
C PRO A 610 -33.23 60.42 20.09
N LEU A 611 -32.21 61.20 20.43
CA LEU A 611 -30.85 60.71 20.69
C LEU A 611 -30.81 59.58 21.73
N ALA A 612 -31.69 59.63 22.73
CA ALA A 612 -31.86 58.59 23.74
C ALA A 612 -32.24 57.22 23.14
N ALA A 613 -33.16 57.18 22.18
CA ALA A 613 -33.60 55.94 21.54
C ALA A 613 -32.51 55.32 20.64
N LYS A 614 -31.69 56.15 19.98
CA LYS A 614 -30.51 55.69 19.23
C LYS A 614 -29.45 55.11 20.16
N ARG A 615 -29.17 55.78 21.29
CA ARG A 615 -28.21 55.30 22.30
C ARG A 615 -28.65 53.98 22.93
N ALA A 616 -29.93 53.84 23.29
CA ALA A 616 -30.48 52.60 23.83
C ALA A 616 -30.38 51.42 22.85
N LYS A 617 -30.66 51.65 21.56
CA LYS A 617 -30.54 50.61 20.53
C LYS A 617 -29.08 50.15 20.34
N VAL A 618 -28.14 51.08 20.30
CA VAL A 618 -26.70 50.77 20.17
C VAL A 618 -26.19 50.03 21.41
N ALA A 619 -26.62 50.42 22.62
CA ALA A 619 -26.28 49.74 23.86
C ALA A 619 -26.79 48.29 23.87
N LYS A 620 -28.05 48.06 23.48
CA LYS A 620 -28.66 46.72 23.39
C LYS A 620 -27.90 45.81 22.42
N THR A 621 -27.50 46.36 21.26
CA THR A 621 -26.73 45.62 20.25
C THR A 621 -25.32 45.25 20.73
N ARG A 622 -24.68 46.12 21.52
CA ARG A 622 -23.37 45.82 22.16
C ARG A 622 -23.51 44.74 23.23
N GLN A 623 -24.57 44.77 24.03
CA GLN A 623 -24.85 43.79 25.07
C GLN A 623 -25.10 42.38 24.50
N GLU A 624 -25.84 42.29 23.39
CA GLU A 624 -26.05 41.02 22.67
C GLU A 624 -24.75 40.43 22.12
N LYS A 625 -23.87 41.25 21.55
CA LYS A 625 -22.55 40.79 21.10
C LYS A 625 -21.70 40.27 22.27
N LYS A 626 -21.74 40.94 23.42
CA LYS A 626 -21.01 40.52 24.63
C LYS A 626 -21.54 39.19 25.18
N LYS A 627 -22.88 38.99 25.22
CA LYS A 627 -23.51 37.70 25.56
C LYS A 627 -23.11 36.58 24.60
N LYS A 628 -23.01 36.87 23.30
CA LYS A 628 -22.63 35.88 22.28
C LYS A 628 -21.17 35.45 22.41
N GLN A 629 -20.27 36.37 22.77
CA GLN A 629 -18.86 36.05 23.04
C GLN A 629 -18.69 35.24 24.33
N GLN A 630 -19.43 35.56 25.40
CA GLN A 630 -19.39 34.77 26.65
C GLN A 630 -19.87 33.32 26.47
N ARG A 631 -20.85 33.08 25.58
CA ARG A 631 -21.31 31.71 25.27
C ARG A 631 -20.29 30.89 24.48
N ALA A 632 -19.40 31.54 23.71
CA ALA A 632 -18.37 30.85 22.94
C ALA A 632 -17.22 30.30 23.81
N GLY A 633 -16.92 30.93 24.94
CA GLY A 633 -15.83 30.51 25.84
C GLY A 633 -16.14 29.31 26.74
N LYS A 634 -17.40 28.87 26.85
CA LYS A 634 -17.82 27.77 27.75
C LYS A 634 -17.95 26.39 27.08
N GLN A 635 -17.53 26.24 25.82
CA GLN A 635 -17.51 24.95 25.13
C GLN A 635 -16.10 24.32 25.08
N PHE A 636 -15.29 24.52 26.13
CA PHE A 636 -14.08 23.73 26.33
C PHE A 636 -14.48 22.39 26.95
N ARG A 637 -14.86 21.41 26.12
CA ARG A 637 -14.99 20.01 26.54
C ARG A 637 -13.58 19.44 26.74
N GLY A 638 -13.27 19.07 27.98
CA GLY A 638 -11.93 18.74 28.45
C GLY A 638 -11.24 17.59 27.73
N ARG A 639 -9.92 17.73 27.59
CA ARG A 639 -8.98 16.62 27.40
C ARG A 639 -9.13 15.66 28.58
N LYS A 640 -9.52 14.40 28.31
CA LYS A 640 -9.32 13.31 29.26
C LYS A 640 -7.83 13.04 29.35
N ALA A 641 -7.24 13.27 30.52
CA ALA A 641 -5.93 12.73 30.87
C ALA A 641 -6.06 11.22 31.05
N TRP A 642 -5.18 10.45 30.41
CA TRP A 642 -4.92 9.07 30.78
C TRP A 642 -3.46 8.98 31.24
N LYS A 643 -3.30 8.47 32.46
CA LYS A 643 -2.10 7.77 32.94
C LYS A 643 -2.02 6.41 32.25
#